data_AF-A0A346XXG7-F1
#
_entry.id   AF-A0A346XXG7-F1
#
_cell.length_a   1.000
_cell.length_b   1.000
_cell.length_c   1.000
_cell.angle_alpha   90.00
_cell.angle_beta   90.00
_cell.angle_gamma   90.00
#
_symmetry.space_group_name_H-M   'P 1'
#
loop_
_entity.id
_entity.type
_entity.pdbx_description
1 polymer ?
#
loop_
_entity_poly.entity_id
_entity_poly.type
_entity_poly.pdbx_seq_one_letter_code
_entity_poly.pdbx_strand_id
1 'polypeptide(L)'
;MAVRIPVVAFVATLLAALLVAVPSPSDAAAVRGAQAGPIDTTAELSGTYVSEDAPRAYIARADDYADALAGSPLAAADGAPILFVEGDTVSEAVLAELARIAPDEVIILGGIAAVSEAAEEQIAQAGHTTRRLAGDNRFETAIEVAGELDASTGGPSTLYFVEGENADDARGWPDAINAATIAGLDGSPILPVNAERLPEEIAAYIAANPDAPRVIVGGTAAVTEEVESAIAGEEGEVSRIAGDTRVTTSVAAYDHAVSELGAVPTNRFVIPGCSYVEGLAASAIAGANGWTTVMVDCENLAASVDAFDILGSTLDLVEDTVVVGNQFTDEVLMGIDGAATFEAPEAAFCLRLLHHNDGESDLFPGSEGYGGLANMVTLANTLQDAPFAEGCDDSGVVTVTSGDNFLAGPEFQASLSDEDGPILDALGLSLMNYDALDLGNHDFDFNPDVTERFITSFVGDDLPPFLSANLDFTNEPGLQALVDDGRIAPSTVVDTGDTQVGIIGLTTPGLASISSPRNVEVLQDIVGITQAEVDRLTDEGVDKIILISHLQGIGGDDGDLALIGQIDGIDAVVAGGGDEVLADTGDPLIPGDLGSVFDGYPILVDDTDGTTVPVVTTSGNYGYLGRLELLFDADGNLLETRPFVDEVSRMVRVAEESLADGVPANETVVNDVYAPVQAFVDGLAEDVIATSEVRLNGDRPDIRVSEQNAGNLVADSMRWFVEDQGPSFGLDPDAIVVGVQNGGGIRHAGEEIGPGDITALDTFSMVPFPNFVAAFEDFTIEELQQLLERAYFDIEGVNGAFLHLSNLVVEIDLDEQPQVQDDDGNITTPGARVRSLTLGDGTPLITDGEVVDGAPTVTLSIVDFSARGGDGYPLDDDFEVLGATYQQVLTDFIVAATDDGGLGGEITAEQYPVGGEGRITVTGGEG
;
A
#
# COMPACT_ATOMS: atom_id res chain seq x y z
N MET A 1 -41.80 37.49 41.50
CA MET A 1 -42.02 38.68 40.63
C MET A 1 -41.05 39.76 41.06
N ALA A 2 -40.30 40.45 40.23
CA ALA A 2 -39.98 40.42 38.81
C ALA A 2 -38.89 41.52 38.69
N VAL A 3 -37.68 41.23 38.18
CA VAL A 3 -37.26 41.43 36.78
C VAL A 3 -36.52 42.77 36.54
N ARG A 4 -35.24 42.62 36.17
CA ARG A 4 -34.40 43.25 35.12
C ARG A 4 -34.00 44.75 35.16
N ILE A 5 -32.67 44.98 35.26
CA ILE A 5 -31.68 45.48 34.23
C ILE A 5 -32.07 46.78 33.47
N PRO A 6 -31.17 47.76 33.10
CA PRO A 6 -29.73 47.65 32.75
C PRO A 6 -28.79 48.80 33.23
N VAL A 7 -27.49 48.61 33.05
CA VAL A 7 -26.51 49.71 32.87
C VAL A 7 -25.58 49.36 31.71
N VAL A 8 -25.54 50.24 30.71
CA VAL A 8 -24.47 50.35 29.71
C VAL A 8 -23.94 51.79 29.77
N ALA A 9 -22.62 51.92 29.92
CA ALA A 9 -21.74 52.83 29.15
C ALA A 9 -20.59 53.44 29.98
N PHE A 10 -19.38 53.22 29.46
CA PHE A 10 -18.20 54.09 29.44
C PHE A 10 -17.33 54.25 30.70
N VAL A 11 -16.15 53.61 30.69
CA VAL A 11 -14.85 54.26 30.98
C VAL A 11 -13.74 53.59 30.16
N ALA A 12 -13.26 54.27 29.13
CA ALA A 12 -11.92 54.08 28.57
C ALA A 12 -10.92 54.97 29.34
N THR A 13 -9.66 54.54 29.44
CA THR A 13 -8.48 55.19 30.05
C THR A 13 -8.30 55.11 31.57
N LEU A 14 -7.73 53.99 32.04
CA LEU A 14 -6.58 53.95 32.98
C LEU A 14 -6.14 52.48 33.19
N LEU A 15 -5.06 52.02 32.55
CA LEU A 15 -4.13 51.02 33.12
C LEU A 15 -2.88 50.91 32.23
N ALA A 16 -2.04 51.94 32.25
CA ALA A 16 -0.62 51.77 32.01
C ALA A 16 0.02 51.54 33.39
N ALA A 17 0.41 50.29 33.66
CA ALA A 17 1.30 49.78 34.73
C ALA A 17 0.78 48.47 35.34
N LEU A 18 0.95 47.38 34.60
CA LEU A 18 1.49 46.12 35.15
C LEU A 18 2.01 45.30 33.97
N LEU A 19 3.17 45.69 33.42
CA LEU A 19 4.07 44.68 32.87
C LEU A 19 4.49 43.86 34.10
N VAL A 20 3.71 42.84 34.44
CA VAL A 20 4.31 41.66 35.05
C VAL A 20 5.19 41.14 33.93
N ALA A 21 6.50 41.30 34.08
CA ALA A 21 7.42 40.47 33.32
C ALA A 21 6.92 39.05 33.58
N VAL A 22 6.34 38.43 32.55
CA VAL A 22 6.20 36.98 32.52
C VAL A 22 7.59 36.48 32.87
N PRO A 23 7.77 35.71 33.96
CA PRO A 23 9.07 35.14 34.23
C PRO A 23 9.45 34.40 32.94
N SER A 24 10.61 34.73 32.39
CA SER A 24 11.26 33.86 31.40
C SER A 24 11.18 32.43 31.93
N PRO A 25 10.77 31.44 31.11
CA PRO A 25 10.62 30.06 31.55
C PRO A 25 11.84 29.65 32.37
N SER A 26 11.55 29.17 33.56
CA SER A 26 12.54 28.82 34.57
C SER A 26 13.37 27.63 34.08
N ASP A 27 14.68 27.84 33.96
CA ASP A 27 15.73 26.92 34.41
C ASP A 27 15.41 25.40 34.34
N ALA A 28 14.94 24.86 33.21
CA ALA A 28 15.19 23.45 32.92
C ALA A 28 16.68 23.34 32.58
N ALA A 29 17.47 22.66 33.41
CA ALA A 29 18.90 22.53 33.16
C ALA A 29 19.11 21.57 31.98
N ALA A 30 19.06 22.12 30.77
CA ALA A 30 19.34 21.37 29.57
C ALA A 30 20.81 20.92 29.57
N VAL A 31 21.06 19.61 29.72
CA VAL A 31 22.21 19.00 29.05
C VAL A 31 21.84 18.96 27.57
N ARG A 32 22.02 20.10 26.91
CA ARG A 32 21.95 20.20 25.44
C ARG A 32 23.13 19.39 24.92
N GLY A 33 22.88 18.26 24.26
CA GLY A 33 23.87 17.57 23.41
C GLY A 33 24.24 18.44 22.21
N ALA A 34 24.79 19.63 22.46
CA ALA A 34 25.13 20.58 21.43
C ALA A 34 26.48 20.18 20.82
N GLN A 35 26.41 19.55 19.63
CA GLN A 35 27.45 19.43 18.59
C GLN A 35 28.20 18.08 18.43
N ALA A 36 27.88 17.03 19.18
CA ALA A 36 28.50 15.72 19.05
C ALA A 36 27.61 14.72 18.26
N GLY A 37 28.20 13.73 17.59
CA GLY A 37 27.44 12.63 16.97
C GLY A 37 26.98 11.59 18.00
N PRO A 38 26.07 10.66 17.66
CA PRO A 38 25.43 9.75 18.62
C PRO A 38 26.38 8.99 19.56
N ILE A 39 27.53 8.55 19.03
CA ILE A 39 28.56 7.86 19.81
C ILE A 39 29.15 8.77 20.90
N ASP A 40 29.54 9.98 20.54
CA ASP A 40 30.20 10.90 21.46
C ASP A 40 29.21 11.43 22.52
N THR A 41 27.93 11.58 22.17
CA THR A 41 26.86 11.88 23.13
C THR A 41 26.77 10.85 24.25
N THR A 42 27.08 9.58 23.99
CA THR A 42 27.06 8.53 25.04
C THR A 42 28.15 8.76 26.10
N ALA A 43 29.32 9.27 25.69
CA ALA A 43 30.39 9.67 26.60
C ALA A 43 30.03 10.94 27.39
N GLU A 44 29.32 11.90 26.77
CA GLU A 44 28.82 13.11 27.45
C GLU A 44 27.75 12.80 28.50
N LEU A 45 26.80 11.92 28.17
CA LEU A 45 25.79 11.41 29.11
C LEU A 45 26.46 10.73 30.32
N SER A 46 27.43 9.85 30.06
CA SER A 46 28.21 9.20 31.12
C SER A 46 28.96 10.22 31.99
N GLY A 47 29.62 11.20 31.36
CA GLY A 47 30.40 12.22 32.05
C GLY A 47 29.58 13.06 33.01
N THR A 48 28.28 13.19 32.74
CA THR A 48 27.34 13.98 33.53
C THR A 48 26.63 13.15 34.60
N TYR A 49 26.16 11.95 34.25
CA TYR A 49 25.22 11.19 35.09
C TYR A 49 25.80 9.92 35.71
N VAL A 50 27.02 9.53 35.35
CA VAL A 50 27.68 8.35 35.90
C VAL A 50 28.86 8.73 36.81
N SER A 51 28.92 8.05 37.96
CA SER A 51 29.94 8.25 38.99
C SER A 51 31.35 8.00 38.45
N GLU A 52 32.33 8.78 38.94
CA GLU A 52 33.76 8.57 38.66
C GLU A 52 34.32 7.25 39.25
N ASP A 53 33.57 6.55 40.09
CA ASP A 53 33.98 5.29 40.72
C ASP A 53 33.11 4.10 40.26
N ALA A 54 32.55 4.14 39.04
CA ALA A 54 31.76 3.02 38.51
C ALA A 54 32.65 1.76 38.38
N PRO A 55 32.21 0.59 38.89
CA PRO A 55 33.05 -0.61 38.95
C PRO A 55 33.37 -1.15 37.56
N ARG A 56 32.47 -0.93 36.58
CA ARG A 56 32.59 -1.39 35.21
C ARG A 56 32.21 -0.30 34.21
N ALA A 57 32.59 -0.49 32.96
CA ALA A 57 32.04 0.22 31.81
C ALA A 57 31.73 -0.77 30.70
N TYR A 58 30.66 -0.55 29.96
CA TYR A 58 30.18 -1.45 28.91
C TYR A 58 30.43 -0.84 27.53
N ILE A 59 30.93 -1.66 26.60
CA ILE A 59 31.22 -1.25 25.22
C ILE A 59 30.34 -2.07 24.28
N ALA A 60 29.61 -1.37 23.41
CA ALA A 60 28.81 -1.97 22.35
C ALA A 60 28.98 -1.21 21.03
N ARG A 61 28.59 -1.82 19.91
CA ARG A 61 28.64 -1.18 18.60
C ARG A 61 27.47 -0.23 18.38
N ALA A 62 27.70 0.84 17.64
CA ALA A 62 26.72 1.91 17.41
C ALA A 62 25.74 1.64 16.28
N ASP A 63 25.99 0.64 15.44
CA ASP A 63 25.26 0.35 14.19
C ASP A 63 24.43 -0.97 14.24
N ASP A 64 24.37 -1.64 15.39
CA ASP A 64 23.40 -2.71 15.70
C ASP A 64 23.11 -2.70 17.20
N TYR A 65 21.83 -2.74 17.60
CA TYR A 65 21.39 -2.43 18.96
C TYR A 65 21.32 -3.65 19.89
N ALA A 66 21.16 -4.87 19.36
CA ALA A 66 20.68 -6.01 20.15
C ALA A 66 21.58 -6.36 21.35
N ASP A 67 22.90 -6.37 21.15
CA ASP A 67 23.87 -6.66 22.22
C ASP A 67 23.90 -5.54 23.27
N ALA A 68 23.76 -4.28 22.84
CA ALA A 68 23.70 -3.13 23.74
C ALA A 68 22.41 -3.16 24.59
N LEU A 69 21.28 -3.44 23.93
CA LEU A 69 19.96 -3.55 24.54
C LEU A 69 19.92 -4.65 25.61
N ALA A 70 20.39 -5.85 25.28
CA ALA A 70 20.49 -6.94 26.25
C ALA A 70 21.43 -6.57 27.42
N GLY A 71 22.48 -5.78 27.15
CA GLY A 71 23.43 -5.26 28.14
C GLY A 71 22.90 -4.16 29.06
N SER A 72 21.84 -3.43 28.67
CA SER A 72 21.34 -2.27 29.41
C SER A 72 20.97 -2.56 30.87
N PRO A 73 20.24 -3.64 31.21
CA PRO A 73 19.90 -3.93 32.60
C PRO A 73 21.12 -4.31 33.45
N LEU A 74 22.12 -4.96 32.84
CA LEU A 74 23.38 -5.29 33.51
C LEU A 74 24.22 -4.05 33.79
N ALA A 75 24.32 -3.13 32.82
CA ALA A 75 24.96 -1.84 33.04
C ALA A 75 24.24 -1.02 34.12
N ALA A 76 22.90 -1.03 34.12
CA ALA A 76 22.09 -0.37 35.14
C ALA A 76 22.34 -0.94 36.55
N ALA A 77 22.36 -2.27 36.69
CA ALA A 77 22.62 -2.96 37.95
C ALA A 77 24.00 -2.61 38.56
N ASP A 78 25.00 -2.39 37.71
CA ASP A 78 26.35 -1.99 38.12
C ASP A 78 26.51 -0.46 38.30
N GLY A 79 25.48 0.34 37.98
CA GLY A 79 25.57 1.81 37.96
C GLY A 79 26.63 2.32 36.99
N ALA A 80 26.80 1.62 35.87
CA ALA A 80 27.85 1.78 34.88
C ALA A 80 27.29 2.32 33.55
N PRO A 81 28.11 2.97 32.72
CA PRO A 81 27.65 3.44 31.41
C PRO A 81 27.73 2.33 30.36
N ILE A 82 26.89 2.46 29.33
CA ILE A 82 27.15 1.88 28.01
C ILE A 82 27.74 2.97 27.13
N LEU A 83 28.94 2.73 26.61
CA LEU A 83 29.64 3.60 25.67
C LEU A 83 29.72 2.90 24.32
N PHE A 84 29.40 3.64 23.26
CA PHE A 84 29.28 3.07 21.92
C PHE A 84 30.58 3.24 21.10
N VAL A 85 30.78 2.37 20.12
CA VAL A 85 31.93 2.40 19.18
C VAL A 85 31.48 2.13 17.74
N GLU A 86 32.25 2.55 16.74
CA GLU A 86 31.98 2.25 15.30
C GLU A 86 32.30 0.79 14.91
N GLY A 87 32.26 -0.14 15.88
CA GLY A 87 32.62 -1.55 15.72
C GLY A 87 34.14 -1.82 15.70
N ASP A 88 34.91 -1.09 14.88
CA ASP A 88 36.37 -1.28 14.76
C ASP A 88 37.24 -0.18 15.37
N THR A 89 36.62 0.96 15.69
CA THR A 89 37.31 2.18 16.13
C THR A 89 36.65 2.76 17.37
N VAL A 90 37.47 3.24 18.31
CA VAL A 90 37.02 3.87 19.55
C VAL A 90 37.30 5.38 19.48
N SER A 91 36.27 6.20 19.70
CA SER A 91 36.41 7.66 19.61
C SER A 91 37.29 8.21 20.75
N GLU A 92 37.89 9.40 20.53
CA GLU A 92 38.68 10.06 21.58
C GLU A 92 37.81 10.43 22.80
N ALA A 93 36.52 10.73 22.59
CA ALA A 93 35.58 11.01 23.68
C ALA A 93 35.34 9.78 24.55
N VAL A 94 35.12 8.60 23.94
CA VAL A 94 34.94 7.34 24.67
C VAL A 94 36.21 6.96 25.46
N LEU A 95 37.39 7.10 24.86
CA LEU A 95 38.67 6.85 25.55
C LEU A 95 38.89 7.83 26.71
N ALA A 96 38.54 9.11 26.53
CA ALA A 96 38.64 10.11 27.59
C ALA A 96 37.69 9.79 28.76
N GLU A 97 36.50 9.29 28.45
CA GLU A 97 35.50 8.92 29.46
C GLU A 97 35.89 7.66 30.23
N LEU A 98 36.41 6.63 29.55
CA LEU A 98 37.01 5.46 30.22
C LEU A 98 38.15 5.87 31.16
N ALA A 99 38.98 6.85 30.77
CA ALA A 99 40.04 7.37 31.61
C ALA A 99 39.52 8.17 32.82
N ARG A 100 38.35 8.83 32.70
CA ARG A 100 37.70 9.57 33.79
C ARG A 100 37.11 8.61 34.82
N ILE A 101 36.35 7.61 34.37
CA ILE A 101 35.71 6.61 35.23
C ILE A 101 36.74 5.64 35.82
N ALA A 102 37.79 5.34 35.07
CA ALA A 102 38.84 4.39 35.45
C ALA A 102 38.27 3.05 36.02
N PRO A 103 37.38 2.36 35.27
CA PRO A 103 36.68 1.18 35.78
C PRO A 103 37.64 0.03 36.08
N ASP A 104 37.28 -0.84 37.02
CA ASP A 104 38.06 -2.04 37.36
C ASP A 104 38.13 -3.01 36.16
N GLU A 105 37.06 -3.07 35.36
CA GLU A 105 36.93 -3.91 34.17
C GLU A 105 36.04 -3.23 33.11
N VAL A 106 36.41 -3.35 31.83
CA VAL A 106 35.59 -2.94 30.69
C VAL A 106 34.95 -4.18 30.07
N ILE A 107 33.63 -4.23 30.01
CA ILE A 107 32.86 -5.32 29.43
C ILE A 107 32.54 -5.00 27.98
N ILE A 108 32.97 -5.83 27.05
CA ILE A 108 32.58 -5.75 25.64
C ILE A 108 31.37 -6.65 25.42
N LEU A 109 30.29 -6.08 24.93
CA LEU A 109 29.04 -6.76 24.58
C LEU A 109 29.11 -7.17 23.11
N GLY A 110 28.89 -8.45 22.85
CA GLY A 110 28.91 -9.01 21.49
C GLY A 110 30.26 -9.61 21.07
N GLY A 111 30.18 -10.46 20.05
CA GLY A 111 31.34 -11.14 19.47
C GLY A 111 32.30 -10.20 18.73
N ILE A 112 33.37 -10.77 18.16
CA ILE A 112 34.37 -10.02 17.37
C ILE A 112 33.75 -9.34 16.14
N ALA A 113 32.67 -9.91 15.60
CA ALA A 113 31.92 -9.30 14.51
C ALA A 113 31.18 -8.02 14.92
N ALA A 114 30.83 -7.88 16.20
CA ALA A 114 30.16 -6.69 16.73
C ALA A 114 31.19 -5.63 17.16
N VAL A 115 32.13 -6.01 18.03
CA VAL A 115 33.23 -5.14 18.47
C VAL A 115 34.54 -5.85 18.20
N SER A 116 35.29 -5.36 17.22
CA SER A 116 36.49 -6.04 16.70
C SER A 116 37.61 -6.15 17.74
N GLU A 117 38.56 -7.05 17.49
CA GLU A 117 39.80 -7.13 18.27
C GLU A 117 40.59 -5.80 18.22
N ALA A 118 40.49 -5.02 17.14
CA ALA A 118 41.18 -3.75 17.01
C ALA A 118 40.63 -2.67 17.96
N ALA A 119 39.31 -2.64 18.15
CA ALA A 119 38.68 -1.75 19.13
C ALA A 119 39.04 -2.18 20.57
N GLU A 120 39.01 -3.48 20.84
CA GLU A 120 39.44 -4.04 22.14
C GLU A 120 40.91 -3.71 22.44
N GLU A 121 41.81 -3.83 21.46
CA GLU A 121 43.22 -3.45 21.60
C GLU A 121 43.41 -1.96 21.87
N GLN A 122 42.58 -1.08 21.28
CA GLN A 122 42.63 0.37 21.56
C GLN A 122 42.29 0.66 23.03
N ILE A 123 41.25 0.01 23.58
CA ILE A 123 40.85 0.14 24.98
C ILE A 123 41.95 -0.40 25.91
N ALA A 124 42.53 -1.55 25.58
CA ALA A 124 43.62 -2.13 26.35
C ALA A 124 44.89 -1.26 26.33
N GLN A 125 45.21 -0.64 25.20
CA GLN A 125 46.34 0.31 25.06
C GLN A 125 46.11 1.60 25.86
N ALA A 126 44.86 2.01 26.06
CA ALA A 126 44.49 3.11 26.95
C ALA A 126 44.63 2.75 28.45
N GLY A 127 44.91 1.49 28.78
CA GLY A 127 45.25 1.04 30.13
C GLY A 127 44.12 0.33 30.88
N HIS A 128 43.06 -0.07 30.18
CA HIS A 128 41.90 -0.75 30.76
C HIS A 128 41.96 -2.27 30.56
N THR A 129 41.42 -3.03 31.52
CA THR A 129 41.30 -4.49 31.40
C THR A 129 39.96 -4.81 30.73
N THR A 130 39.96 -5.58 29.64
CA THR A 130 38.74 -5.95 28.91
C THR A 130 38.30 -7.39 29.21
N ARG A 131 36.99 -7.61 29.23
CA ARG A 131 36.35 -8.92 29.20
C ARG A 131 35.18 -8.88 28.24
N ARG A 132 34.96 -9.95 27.47
CA ARG A 132 33.89 -10.03 26.49
C ARG A 132 32.76 -10.94 26.97
N LEU A 133 31.52 -10.50 26.81
CA LEU A 133 30.31 -11.30 26.93
C LEU A 133 29.75 -11.50 25.53
N ALA A 134 29.80 -12.74 25.02
CA ALA A 134 29.41 -13.06 23.65
C ALA A 134 29.05 -14.54 23.51
N GLY A 135 28.02 -14.82 22.73
CA GLY A 135 27.70 -16.13 22.19
C GLY A 135 27.99 -16.24 20.68
N ASP A 136 27.59 -17.35 20.07
CA ASP A 136 27.71 -17.56 18.62
C ASP A 136 26.74 -16.68 17.82
N ASN A 137 25.67 -16.22 18.47
CA ASN A 137 24.69 -15.29 17.92
C ASN A 137 24.22 -14.27 19.00
N ARG A 138 23.37 -13.32 18.60
CA ARG A 138 22.85 -12.26 19.50
C ARG A 138 21.99 -12.80 20.65
N PHE A 139 21.22 -13.87 20.41
CA PHE A 139 20.36 -14.49 21.42
C PHE A 139 21.22 -15.21 22.48
N GLU A 140 22.25 -15.94 22.06
CA GLU A 140 23.23 -16.52 22.99
C GLU A 140 24.00 -15.44 23.76
N THR A 141 24.36 -14.33 23.10
CA THR A 141 25.00 -13.18 23.79
C THR A 141 24.07 -12.62 24.88
N ALA A 142 22.78 -12.47 24.60
CA ALA A 142 21.80 -12.04 25.59
C ALA A 142 21.70 -13.03 26.77
N ILE A 143 21.80 -14.35 26.53
CA ILE A 143 21.83 -15.35 27.61
C ILE A 143 23.10 -15.25 28.45
N GLU A 144 24.27 -15.01 27.86
CA GLU A 144 25.51 -14.79 28.62
C GLU A 144 25.42 -13.53 29.49
N VAL A 145 24.81 -12.45 28.96
CA VAL A 145 24.55 -11.22 29.72
C VAL A 145 23.55 -11.46 30.84
N ALA A 146 22.44 -12.14 30.57
CA ALA A 146 21.44 -12.51 31.57
C ALA A 146 22.04 -13.35 32.70
N GLY A 147 22.95 -14.28 32.38
CA GLY A 147 23.65 -15.09 33.38
C GLY A 147 24.56 -14.26 34.31
N GLU A 148 25.25 -13.24 33.78
CA GLU A 148 26.04 -12.31 34.60
C GLU A 148 25.13 -11.43 35.47
N LEU A 149 24.00 -10.95 34.93
CA LEU A 149 23.00 -10.19 35.67
C LEU A 149 22.42 -11.03 36.82
N ASP A 150 21.97 -12.25 36.55
CA ASP A 150 21.43 -13.19 37.54
C ASP A 150 22.42 -13.46 38.68
N ALA A 151 23.72 -13.56 38.35
CA ALA A 151 24.75 -13.75 39.35
C ALA A 151 24.90 -12.54 40.29
N SER A 152 24.57 -11.33 39.81
CA SER A 152 24.63 -10.08 40.58
C SER A 152 23.34 -9.79 41.36
N THR A 153 22.16 -10.14 40.82
CA THR A 153 20.85 -9.82 41.39
C THR A 153 20.22 -10.98 42.16
N GLY A 154 20.67 -12.22 41.92
CA GLY A 154 20.10 -13.43 42.53
C GLY A 154 19.05 -14.13 41.67
N GLY A 155 18.99 -13.82 40.37
CA GLY A 155 18.03 -14.32 39.39
C GLY A 155 16.98 -13.28 39.01
N PRO A 156 16.21 -13.51 37.93
CA PRO A 156 15.29 -12.51 37.39
C PRO A 156 14.00 -12.42 38.22
N SER A 157 13.51 -11.20 38.48
CA SER A 157 12.16 -10.97 38.99
C SER A 157 11.11 -11.06 37.90
N THR A 158 11.48 -10.73 36.65
CA THR A 158 10.64 -10.71 35.45
C THR A 158 11.48 -11.12 34.23
N LEU A 159 10.87 -11.67 33.19
CA LEU A 159 11.50 -11.89 31.89
C LEU A 159 10.90 -10.90 30.89
N TYR A 160 11.71 -9.94 30.42
CA TYR A 160 11.30 -8.97 29.40
C TYR A 160 11.68 -9.46 28.01
N PHE A 161 10.73 -9.52 27.09
CA PHE A 161 10.90 -9.95 25.70
C PHE A 161 10.68 -8.78 24.76
N VAL A 162 11.54 -8.68 23.76
CA VAL A 162 11.57 -7.59 22.77
C VAL A 162 11.97 -8.14 21.42
N GLU A 163 11.65 -7.42 20.34
CA GLU A 163 12.26 -7.74 19.05
C GLU A 163 13.77 -7.46 19.10
N GLY A 164 14.57 -8.36 18.55
CA GLY A 164 16.02 -8.24 18.59
C GLY A 164 16.76 -8.76 17.38
N GLU A 165 16.10 -9.23 16.31
CA GLU A 165 16.79 -9.82 15.17
C GLU A 165 17.42 -8.78 14.24
N ASN A 166 16.72 -7.68 13.93
CA ASN A 166 17.22 -6.64 13.02
C ASN A 166 16.85 -5.23 13.48
N ALA A 167 17.71 -4.26 13.14
CA ALA A 167 17.39 -2.84 13.21
C ALA A 167 16.55 -2.51 11.97
N ASP A 168 15.23 -2.55 12.15
CA ASP A 168 14.26 -2.37 11.09
C ASP A 168 13.06 -1.59 11.63
N ASP A 169 12.96 -0.31 11.27
CA ASP A 169 11.91 0.59 11.79
C ASP A 169 10.50 0.00 11.63
N ALA A 170 10.30 -0.85 10.61
CA ALA A 170 9.04 -1.55 10.34
C ALA A 170 8.74 -2.72 11.29
N ARG A 171 9.75 -3.24 12.00
CA ARG A 171 9.65 -4.42 12.89
C ARG A 171 9.81 -4.06 14.37
N GLY A 172 9.57 -2.80 14.74
CA GLY A 172 9.37 -2.42 16.14
C GLY A 172 10.62 -2.44 17.03
N TRP A 173 11.83 -2.33 16.46
CA TRP A 173 13.03 -2.13 17.31
C TRP A 173 12.96 -0.86 18.21
N PRO A 174 12.28 0.25 17.84
CA PRO A 174 12.14 1.40 18.74
C PRO A 174 11.37 1.07 20.02
N ASP A 175 10.39 0.16 19.95
CA ASP A 175 9.67 -0.36 21.12
C ASP A 175 10.64 -1.02 22.10
N ALA A 176 11.64 -1.72 21.58
CA ALA A 176 12.65 -2.44 22.35
C ALA A 176 13.49 -1.50 23.23
N ILE A 177 13.75 -0.25 22.81
CA ILE A 177 14.47 0.73 23.65
C ILE A 177 13.74 0.97 24.97
N ASN A 178 12.41 1.00 24.94
CA ASN A 178 11.59 1.29 26.10
C ASN A 178 11.73 0.21 27.19
N ALA A 179 12.11 -1.02 26.81
CA ALA A 179 12.39 -2.11 27.73
C ALA A 179 13.63 -1.85 28.61
N ALA A 180 14.63 -1.11 28.11
CA ALA A 180 15.91 -0.90 28.80
C ALA A 180 15.75 -0.22 30.16
N THR A 181 14.89 0.80 30.25
CA THR A 181 14.64 1.50 31.52
C THR A 181 13.90 0.60 32.52
N ILE A 182 12.81 -0.04 32.10
CA ILE A 182 12.02 -0.90 33.00
C ILE A 182 12.82 -2.11 33.49
N ALA A 183 13.57 -2.77 32.60
CA ALA A 183 14.37 -3.94 32.95
C ALA A 183 15.56 -3.54 33.86
N GLY A 184 16.14 -2.36 33.64
CA GLY A 184 17.16 -1.79 34.54
C GLY A 184 16.62 -1.46 35.93
N LEU A 185 15.39 -0.93 36.04
CA LEU A 185 14.73 -0.66 37.33
C LEU A 185 14.40 -1.94 38.09
N ASP A 186 13.89 -2.95 37.39
CA ASP A 186 13.52 -4.24 37.96
C ASP A 186 14.75 -5.11 38.31
N GLY A 187 15.87 -4.89 37.63
CA GLY A 187 17.07 -5.73 37.74
C GLY A 187 16.92 -7.08 37.02
N SER A 188 16.17 -7.06 35.92
CA SER A 188 15.76 -8.24 35.15
C SER A 188 16.34 -8.22 33.73
N PRO A 189 16.54 -9.39 33.08
CA PRO A 189 17.13 -9.47 31.76
C PRO A 189 16.16 -9.02 30.66
N ILE A 190 16.72 -8.46 29.59
CA ILE A 190 16.05 -8.32 28.30
C ILE A 190 16.45 -9.50 27.42
N LEU A 191 15.44 -10.21 26.92
CA LEU A 191 15.56 -11.42 26.14
C LEU A 191 15.07 -11.15 24.71
N PRO A 192 15.97 -10.85 23.77
CA PRO A 192 15.59 -10.61 22.38
C PRO A 192 15.00 -11.88 21.77
N VAL A 193 13.89 -11.74 21.05
CA VAL A 193 13.30 -12.78 20.19
C VAL A 193 13.42 -12.36 18.73
N ASN A 194 12.85 -13.17 17.84
CA ASN A 194 12.51 -12.77 16.48
C ASN A 194 10.99 -12.58 16.45
N ALA A 195 10.49 -11.61 15.67
CA ALA A 195 9.06 -11.30 15.52
C ALA A 195 8.17 -12.55 15.36
N GLU A 196 8.61 -13.53 14.58
CA GLU A 196 7.88 -14.76 14.23
C GLU A 196 8.45 -16.02 14.88
N ARG A 197 9.57 -15.93 15.61
CA ARG A 197 10.23 -17.11 16.19
C ARG A 197 10.80 -16.87 17.57
N LEU A 198 10.45 -17.76 18.50
CA LEU A 198 11.15 -17.91 19.77
C LEU A 198 12.47 -18.70 19.59
N PRO A 199 13.66 -18.10 19.81
CA PRO A 199 14.93 -18.83 19.70
C PRO A 199 15.06 -19.92 20.77
N GLU A 200 15.72 -21.04 20.43
CA GLU A 200 15.83 -22.21 21.32
C GLU A 200 16.55 -21.88 22.64
N GLU A 201 17.52 -20.96 22.58
CA GLU A 201 18.35 -20.52 23.70
C GLU A 201 17.52 -19.68 24.69
N ILE A 202 16.63 -18.84 24.17
CA ILE A 202 15.68 -18.05 24.97
C ILE A 202 14.62 -18.98 25.58
N ALA A 203 14.09 -19.94 24.81
CA ALA A 203 13.18 -20.96 25.32
C ALA A 203 13.80 -21.78 26.47
N ALA A 204 15.09 -22.12 26.37
CA ALA A 204 15.81 -22.80 27.43
C ALA A 204 15.94 -21.95 28.70
N TYR A 205 16.17 -20.64 28.56
CA TYR A 205 16.24 -19.71 29.68
C TYR A 205 14.87 -19.51 30.37
N ILE A 206 13.78 -19.44 29.59
CA ILE A 206 12.40 -19.44 30.11
C ILE A 206 12.15 -20.70 30.95
N ALA A 207 12.52 -21.88 30.42
CA ALA A 207 12.33 -23.14 31.13
C ALA A 207 13.15 -23.25 32.42
N ALA A 208 14.29 -22.55 32.51
CA ALA A 208 15.11 -22.46 33.71
C ALA A 208 14.51 -21.53 34.79
N ASN A 209 13.65 -20.59 34.38
CA ASN A 209 13.02 -19.58 35.24
C ASN A 209 11.48 -19.64 35.18
N PRO A 210 10.86 -20.78 35.54
CA PRO A 210 9.43 -21.01 35.31
C PRO A 210 8.50 -20.12 36.14
N ASP A 211 8.97 -19.61 37.27
CA ASP A 211 8.19 -18.79 38.21
C ASP A 211 8.27 -17.28 37.91
N ALA A 212 9.12 -16.85 36.97
CA ALA A 212 9.27 -15.45 36.60
C ALA A 212 8.12 -15.02 35.67
N PRO A 213 7.40 -13.92 35.98
CA PRO A 213 6.44 -13.30 35.07
C PRO A 213 7.06 -12.97 33.73
N ARG A 214 6.25 -13.00 32.68
CA ARG A 214 6.68 -12.82 31.29
C ARG A 214 6.03 -11.55 30.75
N VAL A 215 6.86 -10.63 30.28
CA VAL A 215 6.42 -9.33 29.78
C VAL A 215 7.00 -9.11 28.40
N ILE A 216 6.14 -8.93 27.39
CA ILE A 216 6.56 -8.44 26.08
C ILE A 216 6.50 -6.92 26.10
N VAL A 217 7.52 -6.26 25.56
CA VAL A 217 7.53 -4.81 25.33
C VAL A 217 7.55 -4.59 23.82
N GLY A 218 6.48 -4.00 23.30
CA GLY A 218 6.24 -3.78 21.88
C GLY A 218 4.96 -4.41 21.36
N GLY A 219 4.47 -3.88 20.24
CA GLY A 219 3.25 -4.33 19.56
C GLY A 219 3.37 -5.72 18.93
N THR A 220 2.28 -6.20 18.31
CA THR A 220 2.28 -7.50 17.60
C THR A 220 3.14 -7.49 16.34
N ALA A 221 3.42 -6.32 15.76
CA ALA A 221 4.41 -6.15 14.71
C ALA A 221 5.86 -6.42 15.19
N ALA A 222 6.16 -6.11 16.46
CA ALA A 222 7.48 -6.39 17.06
C ALA A 222 7.58 -7.86 17.51
N VAL A 223 6.56 -8.37 18.20
CA VAL A 223 6.51 -9.76 18.68
C VAL A 223 5.12 -10.31 18.43
N THR A 224 5.00 -11.21 17.45
CA THR A 224 3.71 -11.79 17.02
C THR A 224 3.02 -12.57 18.15
N GLU A 225 1.71 -12.78 18.00
CA GLU A 225 0.93 -13.61 18.91
C GLU A 225 1.38 -15.08 18.92
N GLU A 226 1.97 -15.57 17.81
CA GLU A 226 2.56 -16.91 17.76
C GLU A 226 3.76 -17.00 18.71
N VAL A 227 4.65 -16.02 18.67
CA VAL A 227 5.79 -15.95 19.59
C VAL A 227 5.34 -15.71 21.02
N GLU A 228 4.34 -14.87 21.25
CA GLU A 228 3.72 -14.70 22.57
C GLU A 228 3.19 -16.02 23.12
N SER A 229 2.48 -16.80 22.30
CA SER A 229 1.97 -18.12 22.65
C SER A 229 3.10 -19.10 22.94
N ALA A 230 4.19 -19.05 22.18
CA ALA A 230 5.39 -19.85 22.43
C ALA A 230 6.08 -19.45 23.74
N ILE A 231 6.16 -18.16 24.05
CA ILE A 231 6.67 -17.63 25.32
C ILE A 231 5.78 -18.07 26.47
N ALA A 232 4.44 -18.09 26.32
CA ALA A 232 3.46 -18.50 27.32
C ALA A 232 3.53 -20.01 27.65
N GLY A 233 3.69 -20.86 26.63
CA GLY A 233 3.62 -22.31 26.79
C GLY A 233 2.26 -22.80 27.33
N GLU A 234 2.18 -24.06 27.80
CA GLU A 234 0.88 -24.69 28.14
C GLU A 234 0.14 -24.10 29.36
N GLU A 235 0.85 -23.42 30.28
CA GLU A 235 0.29 -22.94 31.56
C GLU A 235 0.70 -21.50 31.95
N GLY A 236 1.42 -20.77 31.08
CA GLY A 236 1.92 -19.43 31.39
C GLY A 236 0.99 -18.30 30.93
N GLU A 237 1.00 -17.19 31.67
CA GLU A 237 0.42 -15.92 31.23
C GLU A 237 1.56 -14.99 30.79
N VAL A 238 1.35 -14.27 29.69
CA VAL A 238 2.24 -13.21 29.20
C VAL A 238 1.46 -11.91 29.28
N SER A 239 2.14 -10.86 29.73
CA SER A 239 1.61 -9.49 29.70
C SER A 239 2.35 -8.69 28.65
N ARG A 240 1.68 -7.69 28.08
CA ARG A 240 2.24 -6.86 27.02
C ARG A 240 2.19 -5.39 27.41
N ILE A 241 3.30 -4.69 27.18
CA ILE A 241 3.43 -3.24 27.28
C ILE A 241 3.60 -2.73 25.85
N ALA A 242 2.54 -2.18 25.28
CA ALA A 242 2.50 -1.68 23.91
C ALA A 242 1.46 -0.57 23.78
N GLY A 243 1.67 0.33 22.84
CA GLY A 243 0.65 1.20 22.26
C GLY A 243 0.55 0.98 20.76
N ASP A 244 -0.29 1.76 20.10
CA ASP A 244 -0.46 1.72 18.64
C ASP A 244 0.80 2.19 17.90
N THR A 245 1.69 2.90 18.62
CA THR A 245 2.84 3.62 18.10
C THR A 245 4.10 3.38 18.93
N ARG A 246 5.28 3.70 18.37
CA ARG A 246 6.54 3.65 19.15
C ARG A 246 6.54 4.62 20.34
N VAL A 247 5.91 5.77 20.15
CA VAL A 247 5.75 6.80 21.19
C VAL A 247 4.78 6.33 22.26
N THR A 248 3.63 5.79 21.89
CA THR A 248 2.62 5.30 22.85
C THR A 248 3.09 4.03 23.56
N THR A 249 3.89 3.18 22.91
CA THR A 249 4.62 2.09 23.59
C THR A 249 5.61 2.65 24.62
N SER A 250 6.29 3.77 24.32
CA SER A 250 7.14 4.46 25.28
C SER A 250 6.36 5.03 26.46
N VAL A 251 5.19 5.61 26.22
CA VAL A 251 4.25 6.09 27.24
C VAL A 251 3.79 4.94 28.14
N ALA A 252 3.40 3.79 27.56
CA ALA A 252 3.01 2.61 28.32
C ALA A 252 4.17 2.06 29.19
N ALA A 253 5.40 2.08 28.67
CA ALA A 253 6.59 1.70 29.43
C ALA A 253 6.93 2.69 30.54
N TYR A 254 6.76 4.00 30.30
CA TYR A 254 6.88 5.04 31.31
C TYR A 254 5.89 4.81 32.46
N ASP A 255 4.63 4.55 32.14
CA ASP A 255 3.59 4.30 33.14
C ASP A 255 3.89 3.04 33.96
N HIS A 256 4.36 1.98 33.31
CA HIS A 256 4.82 0.78 34.01
C HIS A 256 5.99 1.08 34.97
N ALA A 257 6.99 1.85 34.51
CA ALA A 257 8.13 2.25 35.34
C ALA A 257 7.69 3.01 36.60
N VAL A 258 6.77 3.96 36.47
CA VAL A 258 6.31 4.80 37.59
C VAL A 258 5.36 4.04 38.51
N SER A 259 4.36 3.35 37.95
CA SER A 259 3.26 2.77 38.72
C SER A 259 3.62 1.42 39.37
N GLU A 260 4.38 0.57 38.67
CA GLU A 260 4.68 -0.78 39.13
C GLU A 260 6.10 -0.90 39.70
N LEU A 261 7.08 -0.20 39.11
CA LEU A 261 8.49 -0.28 39.54
C LEU A 261 8.92 0.87 40.47
N GLY A 262 8.06 1.88 40.67
CA GLY A 262 8.28 2.97 41.61
C GLY A 262 9.34 3.98 41.16
N ALA A 263 9.59 4.09 39.85
CA ALA A 263 10.40 5.14 39.29
C ALA A 263 9.85 6.52 39.68
N VAL A 264 10.75 7.47 39.94
CA VAL A 264 10.38 8.84 40.23
C VAL A 264 11.00 9.72 39.15
N PRO A 265 10.22 10.55 38.44
CA PRO A 265 10.73 11.37 37.35
C PRO A 265 11.50 12.59 37.86
N THR A 266 12.34 12.46 38.90
CA THR A 266 13.18 13.59 39.38
C THR A 266 14.18 14.01 38.32
N ASN A 267 14.73 13.06 37.56
CA ASN A 267 15.35 13.36 36.27
C ASN A 267 14.65 12.52 35.20
N ARG A 268 14.49 13.10 34.01
CA ARG A 268 13.94 12.37 32.87
C ARG A 268 14.73 12.62 31.61
N PHE A 269 14.88 11.58 30.80
CA PHE A 269 15.45 11.69 29.47
C PHE A 269 14.34 11.69 28.42
N VAL A 270 14.37 12.67 27.53
CA VAL A 270 13.55 12.72 26.32
C VAL A 270 14.39 12.14 25.19
N ILE A 271 14.00 10.97 24.70
CA ILE A 271 14.75 10.22 23.69
C ILE A 271 14.12 10.39 22.30
N PRO A 272 14.92 10.59 21.25
CA PRO A 272 14.42 10.72 19.89
C PRO A 272 13.92 9.37 19.35
N GLY A 273 12.70 9.34 18.78
CA GLY A 273 12.12 8.13 18.17
C GLY A 273 12.84 7.60 16.92
N CYS A 274 13.80 8.37 16.41
CA CYS A 274 14.64 8.08 15.25
C CYS A 274 16.09 7.71 15.59
N SER A 275 16.51 7.69 16.87
CA SER A 275 17.88 7.30 17.25
C SER A 275 17.97 6.47 18.53
N TYR A 276 18.66 5.33 18.45
CA TYR A 276 18.74 4.37 19.55
C TYR A 276 20.01 4.40 20.36
N VAL A 277 21.10 4.86 19.77
CA VAL A 277 22.43 4.81 20.40
C VAL A 277 22.40 5.63 21.70
N GLU A 278 21.93 6.87 21.60
CA GLU A 278 21.82 7.71 22.77
C GLU A 278 20.65 7.31 23.68
N GLY A 279 19.54 6.83 23.07
CA GLY A 279 18.38 6.34 23.80
C GLY A 279 18.72 5.19 24.75
N LEU A 280 19.45 4.17 24.29
CA LEU A 280 19.86 3.03 25.11
C LEU A 280 20.84 3.41 26.22
N ALA A 281 21.79 4.30 25.93
CA ALA A 281 22.71 4.81 26.94
C ALA A 281 21.95 5.59 28.04
N ALA A 282 21.02 6.46 27.63
CA ALA A 282 20.16 7.20 28.55
C ALA A 282 19.24 6.26 29.36
N SER A 283 18.65 5.24 28.73
CA SER A 283 17.77 4.28 29.39
C SER A 283 18.49 3.45 30.45
N ALA A 284 19.74 3.02 30.21
CA ALA A 284 20.54 2.33 31.21
C ALA A 284 20.87 3.23 32.42
N ILE A 285 21.23 4.49 32.17
CA ILE A 285 21.45 5.50 33.22
C ILE A 285 20.16 5.73 34.02
N ALA A 286 19.01 5.82 33.33
CA ALA A 286 17.73 6.02 33.98
C ALA A 286 17.38 4.86 34.91
N GLY A 287 17.52 3.63 34.42
CA GLY A 287 17.30 2.41 35.19
C GLY A 287 18.18 2.33 36.45
N ALA A 288 19.46 2.69 36.34
CA ALA A 288 20.40 2.68 37.47
C ALA A 288 20.01 3.65 38.61
N ASN A 289 19.31 4.74 38.28
CA ASN A 289 19.06 5.84 39.20
C ASN A 289 17.61 5.96 39.68
N GLY A 290 16.71 5.09 39.22
CA GLY A 290 15.28 5.19 39.55
C GLY A 290 14.55 6.29 38.77
N TRP A 291 15.09 6.68 37.61
CA TRP A 291 14.60 7.77 36.76
C TRP A 291 13.75 7.25 35.60
N THR A 292 13.23 8.15 34.78
CA THR A 292 12.34 7.82 33.66
C THR A 292 12.91 8.23 32.31
N THR A 293 12.43 7.57 31.27
CA THR A 293 12.64 7.91 29.86
C THR A 293 11.28 8.07 29.19
N VAL A 294 11.20 8.94 28.19
CA VAL A 294 10.02 9.08 27.34
C VAL A 294 10.48 9.38 25.93
N MET A 295 9.94 8.66 24.96
CA MET A 295 10.21 8.86 23.55
C MET A 295 9.34 9.97 22.99
N VAL A 296 9.94 10.80 22.13
CA VAL A 296 9.26 11.83 21.34
C VAL A 296 9.72 11.64 19.90
N ASP A 297 8.79 11.76 18.97
CA ASP A 297 9.07 11.76 17.54
C ASP A 297 10.05 12.89 17.18
N CYS A 298 10.98 12.61 16.27
CA CYS A 298 12.07 13.54 15.96
C CYS A 298 11.61 14.76 15.16
N GLU A 299 10.57 14.60 14.35
CA GLU A 299 10.18 15.54 13.31
C GLU A 299 8.75 16.05 13.50
N ASN A 300 7.85 15.19 14.00
CA ASN A 300 6.44 15.47 14.16
C ASN A 300 6.03 15.67 15.62
N LEU A 301 5.76 16.92 15.98
CA LEU A 301 5.29 17.31 17.32
C LEU A 301 3.96 16.62 17.69
N ALA A 302 3.08 16.40 16.73
CA ALA A 302 1.74 15.85 16.98
C ALA A 302 1.72 14.33 17.13
N ALA A 303 2.71 13.62 16.57
CA ALA A 303 2.91 12.20 16.84
C ALA A 303 3.30 11.93 18.31
N SER A 304 3.55 12.98 19.10
CA SER A 304 4.08 12.91 20.46
C SER A 304 3.17 13.47 21.55
N VAL A 305 1.87 13.63 21.29
CA VAL A 305 0.92 14.24 22.24
C VAL A 305 0.96 13.56 23.61
N ASP A 306 0.84 12.22 23.66
CA ASP A 306 0.85 11.48 24.93
C ASP A 306 2.17 11.63 25.69
N ALA A 307 3.29 11.69 24.95
CA ALA A 307 4.58 11.98 25.54
C ALA A 307 4.64 13.41 26.10
N PHE A 308 4.05 14.40 25.41
CA PHE A 308 3.97 15.77 25.93
C PHE A 308 3.05 15.91 27.14
N ASP A 309 1.98 15.13 27.22
CA ASP A 309 1.12 15.08 28.41
C ASP A 309 1.86 14.55 29.63
N ILE A 310 2.69 13.51 29.47
CA ILE A 310 3.63 13.09 30.52
C ILE A 310 4.57 14.24 30.86
N LEU A 311 5.15 14.89 29.84
CA LEU A 311 6.11 15.98 30.05
C LEU A 311 5.52 17.15 30.84
N GLY A 312 4.28 17.55 30.53
CA GLY A 312 3.56 18.63 31.20
C GLY A 312 3.01 18.26 32.58
N SER A 313 2.35 17.11 32.71
CA SER A 313 1.65 16.71 33.93
C SER A 313 2.56 16.42 35.13
N THR A 314 3.85 16.15 34.88
CA THR A 314 4.82 15.73 35.90
C THR A 314 5.85 16.82 36.25
N LEU A 315 5.69 18.04 35.74
CA LEU A 315 6.65 19.14 35.95
C LEU A 315 6.95 19.45 37.42
N ASP A 316 5.95 19.33 38.30
CA ASP A 316 6.12 19.56 39.74
C ASP A 316 6.99 18.49 40.44
N LEU A 317 7.27 17.37 39.76
CA LEU A 317 8.05 16.24 40.25
C LEU A 317 9.47 16.19 39.67
N VAL A 318 9.75 16.98 38.63
CA VAL A 318 10.98 16.92 37.83
C VAL A 318 11.96 18.00 38.27
N GLU A 319 13.20 17.62 38.56
CA GLU A 319 14.33 18.52 38.80
C GLU A 319 14.99 18.90 37.47
N ASP A 320 15.31 17.93 36.61
CA ASP A 320 15.88 18.17 35.28
C ASP A 320 15.19 17.33 34.17
N THR A 321 14.85 17.99 33.06
CA THR A 321 14.47 17.36 31.77
C THR A 321 15.67 17.40 30.83
N VAL A 322 16.09 16.24 30.35
CA VAL A 322 17.29 16.09 29.52
C VAL A 322 16.89 15.64 28.13
N VAL A 323 17.03 16.51 27.14
CA VAL A 323 16.87 16.14 25.73
C VAL A 323 18.12 15.43 25.27
N VAL A 324 17.96 14.19 24.80
CA VAL A 324 19.05 13.32 24.41
C VAL A 324 19.32 13.48 22.91
N GLY A 325 20.56 13.76 22.54
CA GLY A 325 20.97 13.91 21.14
C GLY A 325 20.63 15.28 20.52
N ASN A 326 20.70 15.35 19.20
CA ASN A 326 20.51 16.55 18.37
C ASN A 326 19.59 16.33 17.14
N GLN A 327 18.80 15.26 17.15
CA GLN A 327 17.97 14.79 16.03
C GLN A 327 16.60 15.48 15.98
N PHE A 328 16.17 16.13 17.06
CA PHE A 328 14.90 16.84 17.11
C PHE A 328 14.91 18.10 16.24
N THR A 329 13.80 18.34 15.52
CA THR A 329 13.56 19.62 14.86
C THR A 329 13.41 20.77 15.87
N ASP A 330 13.62 22.01 15.42
CA ASP A 330 13.40 23.19 16.27
C ASP A 330 11.97 23.25 16.81
N GLU A 331 11.00 22.75 16.05
CA GLU A 331 9.59 22.67 16.44
C GLU A 331 9.35 21.69 17.59
N VAL A 332 9.84 20.46 17.48
CA VAL A 332 9.74 19.46 18.55
C VAL A 332 10.47 19.94 19.81
N LEU A 333 11.64 20.57 19.67
CA LEU A 333 12.37 21.16 20.79
C LEU A 333 11.58 22.27 21.50
N MET A 334 10.85 23.10 20.75
CA MET A 334 9.94 24.10 21.33
C MET A 334 8.77 23.44 22.06
N GLY A 335 8.25 22.32 21.54
CA GLY A 335 7.23 21.51 22.22
C GLY A 335 7.70 20.93 23.54
N ILE A 336 8.91 20.36 23.58
CA ILE A 336 9.52 19.82 24.81
C ILE A 336 9.69 20.92 25.87
N ASP A 337 10.19 22.11 25.49
CA ASP A 337 10.34 23.27 26.40
C ASP A 337 8.97 23.84 26.83
N GLY A 338 7.98 23.73 25.94
CA GLY A 338 6.61 24.24 26.11
C GLY A 338 5.62 23.25 26.70
N ALA A 339 6.01 22.01 27.06
CA ALA A 339 5.12 20.93 27.45
C ALA A 339 4.14 21.26 28.60
N ALA A 340 4.49 22.22 29.46
CA ALA A 340 3.59 22.75 30.51
C ALA A 340 2.33 23.45 29.98
N THR A 341 2.40 23.91 28.74
CA THR A 341 1.42 24.74 28.03
C THR A 341 1.06 24.16 26.67
N PHE A 342 1.62 23.00 26.32
CA PHE A 342 1.29 22.27 25.12
C PHE A 342 -0.06 21.60 25.37
N GLU A 343 -1.13 22.23 24.91
CA GLU A 343 -2.38 21.54 24.63
C GLU A 343 -2.28 21.13 23.16
N ALA A 344 -2.29 19.82 22.88
CA ALA A 344 -2.50 19.37 21.51
C ALA A 344 -3.77 20.05 21.00
N PRO A 345 -3.77 20.69 19.82
CA PRO A 345 -4.90 21.50 19.39
C PRO A 345 -6.12 20.60 19.20
N GLU A 346 -7.02 20.52 20.20
CA GLU A 346 -8.24 19.69 20.16
C GLU A 346 -8.95 19.86 18.81
N ALA A 347 -9.18 18.73 18.12
CA ALA A 347 -9.88 18.76 16.86
C ALA A 347 -11.36 19.02 17.17
N ALA A 348 -11.91 20.08 16.59
CA ALA A 348 -13.33 20.37 16.73
C ALA A 348 -14.17 19.27 16.07
N PHE A 349 -13.62 18.64 15.02
CA PHE A 349 -14.23 17.53 14.33
C PHE A 349 -13.16 16.58 13.76
N CYS A 350 -13.37 15.28 13.91
CA CYS A 350 -12.55 14.24 13.31
C CYS A 350 -13.34 13.48 12.25
N LEU A 351 -12.75 13.30 11.08
CA LEU A 351 -13.38 12.55 9.99
C LEU A 351 -12.59 11.28 9.71
N ARG A 352 -13.26 10.13 9.82
CA ARG A 352 -12.74 8.87 9.27
C ARG A 352 -13.25 8.72 7.86
N LEU A 353 -12.35 8.78 6.89
CA LEU A 353 -12.61 8.46 5.50
C LEU A 353 -12.18 7.01 5.24
N LEU A 354 -13.15 6.13 5.03
CA LEU A 354 -12.93 4.77 4.56
C LEU A 354 -13.09 4.73 3.05
N HIS A 355 -12.14 4.13 2.36
CA HIS A 355 -12.15 4.12 0.90
C HIS A 355 -11.53 2.88 0.29
N HIS A 356 -11.92 2.60 -0.95
CA HIS A 356 -11.21 1.72 -1.85
C HIS A 356 -11.43 2.16 -3.30
N ASN A 357 -10.83 1.45 -4.24
CA ASN A 357 -11.00 1.63 -5.67
C ASN A 357 -10.82 0.27 -6.36
N ASP A 358 -11.22 0.19 -7.64
CA ASP A 358 -10.88 -0.94 -8.51
C ASP A 358 -11.30 -2.29 -7.93
N GLY A 359 -12.54 -2.40 -7.45
CA GLY A 359 -13.09 -3.65 -6.92
C GLY A 359 -13.19 -4.75 -7.97
N GLU A 360 -13.40 -4.37 -9.24
CA GLU A 360 -13.14 -5.18 -10.44
C GLU A 360 -13.73 -6.60 -10.45
N SER A 361 -14.83 -6.81 -9.72
CA SER A 361 -15.45 -8.14 -9.60
C SER A 361 -14.49 -9.25 -9.11
N ASP A 362 -13.41 -8.94 -8.39
CA ASP A 362 -12.57 -9.95 -7.72
C ASP A 362 -13.24 -10.39 -6.41
N LEU A 363 -14.39 -11.06 -6.54
CA LEU A 363 -15.33 -11.18 -5.43
C LEU A 363 -14.78 -12.08 -4.33
N PHE A 364 -13.97 -13.08 -4.64
CA PHE A 364 -13.50 -14.08 -3.68
C PHE A 364 -12.11 -13.76 -3.12
N PRO A 365 -11.81 -14.18 -1.88
CA PRO A 365 -10.44 -14.13 -1.39
C PRO A 365 -9.50 -14.99 -2.25
N GLY A 366 -8.29 -14.47 -2.49
CA GLY A 366 -7.24 -15.18 -3.19
C GLY A 366 -6.76 -16.42 -2.42
N SER A 367 -5.93 -17.26 -3.05
CA SER A 367 -5.50 -18.54 -2.45
C SER A 367 -4.70 -18.42 -1.15
N GLU A 368 -4.15 -17.23 -0.86
CA GLU A 368 -3.43 -16.93 0.38
C GLU A 368 -4.34 -16.37 1.49
N GLY A 369 -5.64 -16.20 1.22
CA GLY A 369 -6.65 -15.75 2.19
C GLY A 369 -6.79 -14.23 2.31
N TYR A 370 -6.28 -13.46 1.34
CA TYR A 370 -6.43 -12.00 1.28
C TYR A 370 -7.47 -11.59 0.23
N GLY A 371 -8.06 -10.41 0.42
CA GLY A 371 -9.08 -9.86 -0.47
C GLY A 371 -10.49 -10.39 -0.23
N GLY A 372 -11.35 -10.20 -1.22
CA GLY A 372 -12.71 -10.71 -1.27
C GLY A 372 -13.77 -9.78 -0.64
N LEU A 373 -14.85 -9.57 -1.38
CA LEU A 373 -15.92 -8.64 -1.06
C LEU A 373 -16.61 -8.95 0.29
N ALA A 374 -16.78 -10.22 0.65
CA ALA A 374 -17.41 -10.60 1.91
C ALA A 374 -16.58 -10.20 3.13
N ASN A 375 -15.26 -10.31 3.04
CA ASN A 375 -14.32 -9.90 4.10
C ASN A 375 -14.22 -8.37 4.14
N MET A 376 -14.17 -7.74 2.97
CA MET A 376 -14.21 -6.29 2.80
C MET A 376 -15.42 -5.66 3.50
N VAL A 377 -16.62 -6.20 3.28
CA VAL A 377 -17.86 -5.75 3.94
C VAL A 377 -17.77 -5.87 5.46
N THR A 378 -17.26 -6.98 5.99
CA THR A 378 -17.11 -7.13 7.45
C THR A 378 -16.08 -6.14 8.00
N LEU A 379 -14.95 -5.96 7.33
CA LEU A 379 -13.90 -5.04 7.75
C LEU A 379 -14.41 -3.60 7.74
N ALA A 380 -15.04 -3.16 6.65
CA ALA A 380 -15.61 -1.83 6.52
C ALA A 380 -16.62 -1.53 7.65
N ASN A 381 -17.60 -2.41 7.87
CA ASN A 381 -18.55 -2.28 8.97
C ASN A 381 -17.86 -2.21 10.35
N THR A 382 -16.78 -2.98 10.54
CA THR A 382 -16.01 -2.97 11.79
C THR A 382 -15.27 -1.65 12.00
N LEU A 383 -14.67 -1.09 10.95
CA LEU A 383 -13.97 0.19 11.00
C LEU A 383 -14.93 1.38 11.04
N GLN A 384 -16.15 1.28 10.49
CA GLN A 384 -17.19 2.30 10.66
C GLN A 384 -17.58 2.44 12.14
N ASP A 385 -17.66 1.32 12.88
CA ASP A 385 -18.03 1.31 14.31
C ASP A 385 -16.84 1.52 15.28
N ALA A 386 -15.60 1.54 14.77
CA ALA A 386 -14.42 1.66 15.61
C ALA A 386 -14.35 3.05 16.31
N PRO A 387 -13.83 3.13 17.55
CA PRO A 387 -13.70 4.41 18.23
C PRO A 387 -12.71 5.34 17.50
N PHE A 388 -12.92 6.65 17.61
CA PHE A 388 -11.94 7.67 17.23
C PHE A 388 -10.84 7.79 18.30
N ALA A 389 -9.67 8.29 17.91
CA ALA A 389 -8.60 8.64 18.83
C ALA A 389 -9.06 9.72 19.84
N GLU A 390 -8.40 9.81 21.00
CA GLU A 390 -8.70 10.86 21.97
C GLU A 390 -8.38 12.26 21.40
N GLY A 391 -9.13 13.28 21.82
CA GLY A 391 -8.93 14.67 21.37
C GLY A 391 -9.84 15.15 20.23
N CYS A 392 -10.93 14.42 19.95
CA CYS A 392 -12.01 14.81 19.04
C CYS A 392 -13.25 15.30 19.82
N ASP A 393 -13.67 16.55 19.62
CA ASP A 393 -14.91 17.10 20.21
C ASP A 393 -16.18 16.51 19.57
N ASP A 394 -16.12 16.29 18.26
CA ASP A 394 -17.14 15.63 17.43
C ASP A 394 -16.46 14.74 16.38
N SER A 395 -17.21 13.82 15.78
CA SER A 395 -16.63 12.87 14.81
C SER A 395 -17.64 12.34 13.81
N GLY A 396 -17.17 12.05 12.60
CA GLY A 396 -17.97 11.49 11.50
C GLY A 396 -17.23 10.43 10.72
N VAL A 397 -17.96 9.51 10.11
CA VAL A 397 -17.41 8.52 9.18
C VAL A 397 -18.00 8.79 7.80
N VAL A 398 -17.16 8.76 6.78
CA VAL A 398 -17.56 8.78 5.37
C VAL A 398 -16.94 7.55 4.70
N THR A 399 -17.76 6.78 3.98
CA THR A 399 -17.32 5.61 3.22
C THR A 399 -17.57 5.81 1.73
N VAL A 400 -16.51 5.69 0.93
CA VAL A 400 -16.55 5.94 -0.52
C VAL A 400 -15.82 4.86 -1.30
N THR A 401 -16.06 4.80 -2.60
CA THR A 401 -15.20 4.11 -3.57
C THR A 401 -14.93 5.04 -4.75
N SER A 402 -13.72 4.99 -5.29
CA SER A 402 -13.30 5.82 -6.42
C SER A 402 -13.45 5.14 -7.77
N GLY A 403 -14.43 4.23 -7.94
CA GLY A 403 -14.81 3.69 -9.26
C GLY A 403 -14.22 2.32 -9.59
N ASP A 404 -14.51 1.86 -10.82
CA ASP A 404 -14.22 0.51 -11.34
C ASP A 404 -14.77 -0.59 -10.41
N ASN A 405 -16.07 -0.48 -10.19
CA ASN A 405 -16.79 -1.30 -9.22
C ASN A 405 -17.02 -2.73 -9.71
N PHE A 406 -16.92 -2.96 -11.02
CA PHE A 406 -16.98 -4.27 -11.65
C PHE A 406 -16.08 -4.31 -12.87
N LEU A 407 -15.65 -5.51 -13.25
CA LEU A 407 -14.85 -5.75 -14.44
C LEU A 407 -15.33 -7.00 -15.18
N ALA A 408 -15.11 -7.04 -16.50
CA ALA A 408 -15.42 -8.21 -17.29
C ALA A 408 -14.64 -9.46 -16.83
N GLY A 409 -15.36 -10.52 -16.48
CA GLY A 409 -14.78 -11.77 -16.03
C GLY A 409 -15.83 -12.87 -15.85
N PRO A 410 -15.42 -14.11 -15.54
CA PRO A 410 -16.36 -15.22 -15.33
C PRO A 410 -17.30 -14.95 -14.15
N GLU A 411 -16.83 -14.18 -13.15
CA GLU A 411 -17.61 -13.80 -11.98
C GLU A 411 -18.69 -12.77 -12.33
N PHE A 412 -18.32 -11.66 -12.97
CA PHE A 412 -19.29 -10.66 -13.42
C PHE A 412 -20.29 -11.23 -14.44
N GLN A 413 -19.85 -12.15 -15.30
CA GLN A 413 -20.73 -12.81 -16.27
C GLN A 413 -21.89 -13.57 -15.60
N ALA A 414 -21.73 -14.01 -14.35
CA ALA A 414 -22.82 -14.60 -13.58
C ALA A 414 -24.01 -13.62 -13.46
N SER A 415 -23.73 -12.33 -13.24
CA SER A 415 -24.73 -11.26 -13.20
C SER A 415 -25.44 -11.07 -14.55
N LEU A 416 -24.72 -11.25 -15.66
CA LEU A 416 -25.27 -11.08 -17.00
C LEU A 416 -26.06 -12.31 -17.49
N SER A 417 -25.91 -13.47 -16.84
CA SER A 417 -26.61 -14.71 -17.21
C SER A 417 -28.13 -14.69 -16.99
N ASP A 418 -28.63 -13.81 -16.13
CA ASP A 418 -30.05 -13.54 -15.91
C ASP A 418 -30.35 -12.08 -16.25
N GLU A 419 -30.83 -11.80 -17.45
CA GLU A 419 -31.12 -10.44 -17.93
C GLU A 419 -32.12 -9.67 -17.05
N ASP A 420 -33.01 -10.39 -16.33
CA ASP A 420 -34.01 -9.81 -15.44
C ASP A 420 -33.54 -9.76 -13.96
N GLY A 421 -32.36 -10.32 -13.65
CA GLY A 421 -31.80 -10.41 -12.30
C GLY A 421 -31.05 -9.13 -11.87
N PRO A 422 -30.64 -9.01 -10.59
CA PRO A 422 -29.72 -7.96 -10.17
C PRO A 422 -28.30 -8.22 -10.66
N ILE A 423 -27.46 -7.18 -10.69
CA ILE A 423 -26.01 -7.34 -10.71
C ILE A 423 -25.55 -7.78 -9.31
N LEU A 424 -24.82 -8.89 -9.22
CA LEU A 424 -24.46 -9.52 -7.96
C LEU A 424 -23.43 -8.71 -7.16
N ASP A 425 -22.48 -8.06 -7.84
CA ASP A 425 -21.53 -7.11 -7.27
C ASP A 425 -22.25 -6.00 -6.49
N ALA A 426 -23.28 -5.41 -7.10
CA ALA A 426 -24.10 -4.37 -6.49
C ALA A 426 -24.78 -4.83 -5.20
N LEU A 427 -25.18 -6.12 -5.09
CA LEU A 427 -25.77 -6.65 -3.87
C LEU A 427 -24.77 -6.71 -2.71
N GLY A 428 -23.51 -7.05 -2.98
CA GLY A 428 -22.46 -7.05 -1.97
C GLY A 428 -22.02 -5.64 -1.60
N LEU A 429 -21.81 -4.77 -2.59
CA LEU A 429 -21.47 -3.35 -2.39
C LEU A 429 -22.56 -2.58 -1.62
N SER A 430 -23.82 -2.98 -1.74
CA SER A 430 -24.93 -2.43 -0.95
C SER A 430 -24.75 -2.60 0.57
N LEU A 431 -23.86 -3.50 1.02
CA LEU A 431 -23.61 -3.80 2.43
C LEU A 431 -22.43 -3.04 3.02
N MET A 432 -21.73 -2.23 2.21
CA MET A 432 -20.60 -1.40 2.63
C MET A 432 -21.03 -0.08 3.31
N ASN A 433 -22.32 0.26 3.27
CA ASN A 433 -22.87 1.53 3.76
C ASN A 433 -22.15 2.76 3.17
N TYR A 434 -21.96 2.78 1.85
CA TYR A 434 -21.37 3.95 1.18
C TYR A 434 -22.23 5.20 1.37
N ASP A 435 -21.55 6.32 1.50
CA ASP A 435 -22.15 7.65 1.41
C ASP A 435 -22.15 8.18 -0.03
N ALA A 436 -21.17 7.76 -0.83
CA ALA A 436 -21.08 8.03 -2.26
C ALA A 436 -20.19 6.99 -2.96
N LEU A 437 -20.39 6.78 -4.26
CA LEU A 437 -19.51 5.98 -5.11
C LEU A 437 -19.14 6.82 -6.32
N ASP A 438 -17.90 6.76 -6.80
CA ASP A 438 -17.52 7.35 -8.09
C ASP A 438 -17.82 6.39 -9.24
N LEU A 439 -17.93 6.94 -10.46
CA LEU A 439 -17.98 6.15 -11.69
C LEU A 439 -16.58 6.09 -12.33
N GLY A 440 -16.06 4.88 -12.50
CA GLY A 440 -14.82 4.62 -13.23
C GLY A 440 -15.05 4.29 -14.71
N ASN A 441 -14.01 3.85 -15.42
CA ASN A 441 -14.13 3.41 -16.80
C ASN A 441 -14.83 2.06 -16.95
N HIS A 442 -14.46 1.07 -16.13
CA HIS A 442 -14.99 -0.29 -16.27
C HIS A 442 -16.49 -0.36 -15.96
N ASP A 443 -17.01 0.63 -15.24
CA ASP A 443 -18.45 0.83 -15.06
C ASP A 443 -19.22 1.05 -16.39
N PHE A 444 -18.54 1.33 -17.51
CA PHE A 444 -19.11 1.53 -18.85
C PHE A 444 -18.73 0.46 -19.87
N ASP A 445 -18.01 -0.60 -19.48
CA ASP A 445 -17.49 -1.62 -20.39
C ASP A 445 -18.57 -2.30 -21.22
N PHE A 446 -19.72 -2.53 -20.60
CA PHE A 446 -20.87 -3.18 -21.21
C PHE A 446 -21.96 -2.20 -21.66
N ASN A 447 -21.59 -0.94 -21.93
CA ASN A 447 -22.46 0.18 -22.29
C ASN A 447 -23.33 0.72 -21.15
N PRO A 448 -23.89 1.95 -21.30
CA PRO A 448 -24.75 2.59 -20.29
C PRO A 448 -25.94 1.79 -19.76
N ASP A 449 -26.44 0.80 -20.52
CA ASP A 449 -27.60 -0.01 -20.11
C ASP A 449 -27.21 -0.97 -18.96
N VAL A 450 -25.97 -1.47 -18.93
CA VAL A 450 -25.45 -2.28 -17.82
C VAL A 450 -25.06 -1.41 -16.63
N THR A 451 -24.50 -0.22 -16.87
CA THR A 451 -24.28 0.79 -15.81
C THR A 451 -25.59 1.15 -15.11
N GLU A 452 -26.68 1.39 -15.88
CA GLU A 452 -28.01 1.63 -15.34
C GLU A 452 -28.49 0.45 -14.48
N ARG A 453 -28.31 -0.78 -14.97
CA ARG A 453 -28.70 -1.99 -14.25
C ARG A 453 -27.89 -2.19 -12.97
N PHE A 454 -26.59 -1.91 -13.00
CA PHE A 454 -25.73 -1.96 -11.82
C PHE A 454 -26.22 -1.00 -10.73
N ILE A 455 -26.40 0.29 -11.05
CA ILE A 455 -26.86 1.32 -10.11
C ILE A 455 -28.25 1.00 -9.54
N THR A 456 -29.14 0.44 -10.37
CA THR A 456 -30.50 0.06 -9.96
C THR A 456 -30.58 -1.27 -9.21
N SER A 457 -29.51 -2.07 -9.23
CA SER A 457 -29.41 -3.33 -8.46
C SER A 457 -29.03 -3.12 -7.00
N PHE A 458 -28.56 -1.93 -6.63
CA PHE A 458 -28.30 -1.59 -5.22
C PHE A 458 -29.56 -1.71 -4.37
N VAL A 459 -29.41 -2.26 -3.16
CA VAL A 459 -30.49 -2.52 -2.20
C VAL A 459 -30.19 -1.83 -0.88
N GLY A 460 -31.23 -1.38 -0.18
CA GLY A 460 -31.07 -0.66 1.08
C GLY A 460 -32.19 0.35 1.29
N ASP A 461 -32.28 0.87 2.50
CA ASP A 461 -33.23 1.95 2.83
C ASP A 461 -32.69 3.32 2.39
N ASP A 462 -31.38 3.52 2.49
CA ASP A 462 -30.66 4.73 2.08
C ASP A 462 -29.66 4.36 0.98
N LEU A 463 -29.99 4.70 -0.26
CA LEU A 463 -29.16 4.36 -1.43
C LEU A 463 -28.21 5.53 -1.75
N PRO A 464 -26.90 5.29 -1.87
CA PRO A 464 -25.95 6.34 -2.19
C PRO A 464 -26.11 6.84 -3.64
N PRO A 465 -25.72 8.10 -3.91
CA PRO A 465 -25.52 8.59 -5.26
C PRO A 465 -24.20 8.04 -5.85
N PHE A 466 -24.22 7.86 -7.15
CA PHE A 466 -23.03 7.67 -7.99
C PHE A 466 -22.57 9.03 -8.49
N LEU A 467 -21.29 9.32 -8.37
CA LEU A 467 -20.73 10.64 -8.64
C LEU A 467 -19.96 10.64 -9.95
N SER A 468 -20.04 11.78 -10.65
CA SER A 468 -19.10 12.20 -11.70
C SER A 468 -19.49 13.60 -12.18
N ALA A 469 -18.64 14.59 -11.93
CA ALA A 469 -18.91 15.99 -12.25
C ALA A 469 -18.68 16.33 -13.73
N ASN A 470 -17.90 15.51 -14.44
CA ASN A 470 -17.48 15.77 -15.81
C ASN A 470 -18.14 14.85 -16.85
N LEU A 471 -19.14 14.05 -16.47
CA LEU A 471 -19.95 13.27 -17.40
C LEU A 471 -21.35 13.89 -17.60
N ASP A 472 -21.77 14.05 -18.85
CA ASP A 472 -23.12 14.49 -19.22
C ASP A 472 -23.93 13.32 -19.80
N PHE A 473 -25.00 12.96 -19.08
CA PHE A 473 -25.88 11.85 -19.38
C PHE A 473 -27.12 12.23 -20.22
N THR A 474 -27.27 13.48 -20.67
CA THR A 474 -28.51 13.95 -21.32
C THR A 474 -28.91 13.19 -22.58
N ASN A 475 -27.95 12.57 -23.27
CA ASN A 475 -28.20 11.74 -24.46
C ASN A 475 -28.42 10.25 -24.15
N GLU A 476 -28.41 9.86 -22.87
CA GLU A 476 -28.61 8.51 -22.38
C GLU A 476 -29.84 8.42 -21.46
N PRO A 477 -31.04 8.12 -21.99
CA PRO A 477 -32.30 8.26 -21.24
C PRO A 477 -32.38 7.46 -19.93
N GLY A 478 -31.73 6.30 -19.86
CA GLY A 478 -31.68 5.45 -18.67
C GLY A 478 -30.86 6.10 -17.55
N LEU A 479 -29.60 6.45 -17.84
CA LEU A 479 -28.74 7.16 -16.91
C LEU A 479 -29.25 8.56 -16.56
N GLN A 480 -29.83 9.29 -17.52
CA GLN A 480 -30.47 10.58 -17.25
C GLN A 480 -31.65 10.46 -16.27
N ALA A 481 -32.40 9.35 -16.28
CA ALA A 481 -33.44 9.12 -15.29
C ALA A 481 -32.85 8.96 -13.88
N LEU A 482 -31.68 8.33 -13.77
CA LEU A 482 -30.95 8.23 -12.49
C LEU A 482 -30.40 9.58 -12.04
N VAL A 483 -29.98 10.46 -12.96
CA VAL A 483 -29.66 11.86 -12.64
C VAL A 483 -30.89 12.61 -12.11
N ASP A 484 -32.03 12.47 -12.79
CA ASP A 484 -33.28 13.12 -12.40
C ASP A 484 -33.79 12.65 -11.02
N ASP A 485 -33.51 11.39 -10.65
CA ASP A 485 -33.83 10.78 -9.36
C ASP A 485 -32.75 11.04 -8.28
N GLY A 486 -31.64 11.70 -8.62
CA GLY A 486 -30.53 11.99 -7.70
C GLY A 486 -29.66 10.78 -7.35
N ARG A 487 -29.76 9.69 -8.11
CA ARG A 487 -28.90 8.51 -8.01
C ARG A 487 -27.60 8.65 -8.78
N ILE A 488 -27.52 9.59 -9.71
CA ILE A 488 -26.27 10.07 -10.33
C ILE A 488 -26.19 11.58 -10.10
N ALA A 489 -25.03 12.10 -9.69
CA ALA A 489 -24.83 13.52 -9.40
C ALA A 489 -23.37 13.96 -9.63
N PRO A 490 -23.09 15.26 -9.81
CA PRO A 490 -21.69 15.74 -9.82
C PRO A 490 -21.03 15.65 -8.45
N SER A 491 -21.81 15.87 -7.39
CA SER A 491 -21.39 15.79 -6.00
C SER A 491 -22.57 15.49 -5.08
N THR A 492 -22.28 15.21 -3.81
CA THR A 492 -23.29 15.09 -2.75
C THR A 492 -22.80 15.75 -1.45
N VAL A 493 -23.71 15.95 -0.50
CA VAL A 493 -23.41 16.41 0.85
C VAL A 493 -23.89 15.38 1.85
N VAL A 494 -23.00 14.93 2.72
CA VAL A 494 -23.23 13.91 3.74
C VAL A 494 -23.31 14.58 5.11
N ASP A 495 -24.36 14.29 5.87
CA ASP A 495 -24.53 14.78 7.24
C ASP A 495 -23.92 13.78 8.24
N THR A 496 -22.73 14.07 8.76
CA THR A 496 -22.06 13.24 9.78
C THR A 496 -22.38 13.74 11.19
N GLY A 497 -23.66 13.86 11.53
CA GLY A 497 -24.12 14.47 12.78
C GLY A 497 -24.48 15.94 12.62
N ASP A 498 -23.79 16.84 13.32
CA ASP A 498 -23.97 18.30 13.21
C ASP A 498 -23.03 18.95 12.16
N THR A 499 -22.18 18.14 11.51
CA THR A 499 -21.20 18.54 10.50
C THR A 499 -21.58 18.00 9.12
N GLN A 500 -21.30 18.76 8.06
CA GLN A 500 -21.55 18.38 6.68
C GLN A 500 -20.23 18.16 5.94
N VAL A 501 -20.16 17.12 5.11
CA VAL A 501 -19.00 16.82 4.25
C VAL A 501 -19.48 16.77 2.80
N GLY A 502 -18.88 17.58 1.94
CA GLY A 502 -19.11 17.56 0.50
C GLY A 502 -18.23 16.51 -0.17
N ILE A 503 -18.77 15.80 -1.15
CA ILE A 503 -18.04 14.78 -1.92
C ILE A 503 -18.27 15.04 -3.40
N ILE A 504 -17.21 15.27 -4.16
CA ILE A 504 -17.22 15.51 -5.61
C ILE A 504 -16.66 14.26 -6.32
N GLY A 505 -17.27 13.83 -7.42
CA GLY A 505 -16.77 12.73 -8.26
C GLY A 505 -16.13 13.19 -9.56
N LEU A 506 -15.16 12.45 -10.12
CA LEU A 506 -14.55 12.73 -11.42
C LEU A 506 -14.14 11.45 -12.14
N THR A 507 -14.56 11.33 -13.40
CA THR A 507 -14.16 10.19 -14.25
C THR A 507 -13.09 10.63 -15.26
N THR A 508 -12.18 9.74 -15.62
CA THR A 508 -11.11 10.02 -16.59
C THR A 508 -11.60 10.70 -17.88
N PRO A 509 -10.95 11.79 -18.35
CA PRO A 509 -11.25 12.41 -19.65
C PRO A 509 -11.10 11.45 -20.84
N GLY A 510 -10.32 10.37 -20.65
CA GLY A 510 -10.05 9.32 -21.63
C GLY A 510 -11.13 8.23 -21.75
N LEU A 511 -12.25 8.34 -21.02
CA LEU A 511 -13.28 7.28 -20.93
C LEU A 511 -13.69 6.68 -22.29
N ALA A 512 -13.96 7.52 -23.29
CA ALA A 512 -14.39 7.05 -24.62
C ALA A 512 -13.32 6.28 -25.40
N SER A 513 -12.04 6.40 -25.02
CA SER A 513 -10.94 5.65 -25.63
C SER A 513 -10.65 4.33 -24.91
N ILE A 514 -11.23 4.13 -23.72
CA ILE A 514 -10.86 3.03 -22.83
C ILE A 514 -12.03 2.17 -22.36
N SER A 515 -13.26 2.60 -22.65
CA SER A 515 -14.47 1.85 -22.36
C SER A 515 -15.56 2.15 -23.40
N SER A 516 -16.82 1.76 -23.14
CA SER A 516 -17.93 1.84 -24.09
C SER A 516 -19.07 2.78 -23.63
N PRO A 517 -18.83 4.09 -23.37
CA PRO A 517 -19.82 5.00 -22.78
C PRO A 517 -20.99 5.40 -23.70
N ARG A 518 -21.02 4.93 -24.96
CA ARG A 518 -22.05 5.26 -25.96
C ARG A 518 -22.22 6.78 -26.14
N ASN A 519 -23.36 7.38 -25.75
CA ASN A 519 -23.63 8.82 -25.92
C ASN A 519 -23.43 9.63 -24.63
N VAL A 520 -22.80 9.08 -23.57
CA VAL A 520 -22.36 9.90 -22.44
C VAL A 520 -21.25 10.84 -22.93
N GLU A 521 -21.46 12.15 -22.79
CA GLU A 521 -20.48 13.15 -23.21
C GLU A 521 -19.47 13.39 -22.08
N VAL A 522 -18.17 13.30 -22.40
CA VAL A 522 -17.08 13.52 -21.45
C VAL A 522 -16.58 14.96 -21.56
N LEU A 523 -16.82 15.77 -20.53
CA LEU A 523 -16.36 17.13 -20.43
C LEU A 523 -14.87 17.16 -20.05
N GLN A 524 -14.06 17.81 -20.87
CA GLN A 524 -12.59 17.72 -20.80
C GLN A 524 -11.95 18.72 -19.82
N ASP A 525 -12.66 19.77 -19.40
CA ASP A 525 -12.14 20.82 -18.52
C ASP A 525 -12.26 20.43 -17.04
N ILE A 526 -11.59 19.34 -16.64
CA ILE A 526 -11.71 18.78 -15.29
C ILE A 526 -11.32 19.79 -14.20
N VAL A 527 -10.26 20.60 -14.43
CA VAL A 527 -9.85 21.66 -13.48
C VAL A 527 -10.98 22.67 -13.26
N GLY A 528 -11.55 23.21 -14.35
CA GLY A 528 -12.61 24.20 -14.26
C GLY A 528 -13.92 23.65 -13.69
N ILE A 529 -14.23 22.38 -13.96
CA ILE A 529 -15.42 21.69 -13.46
C ILE A 529 -15.31 21.43 -11.97
N THR A 530 -14.18 20.87 -11.52
CA THR A 530 -13.94 20.57 -10.10
C THR A 530 -13.98 21.84 -9.27
N GLN A 531 -13.25 22.90 -9.68
CA GLN A 531 -13.26 24.16 -8.95
C GLN A 531 -14.66 24.79 -8.88
N ALA A 532 -15.46 24.70 -9.96
CA ALA A 532 -16.81 25.24 -9.95
C ALA A 532 -17.72 24.49 -8.94
N GLU A 533 -17.47 23.21 -8.72
CA GLU A 533 -18.22 22.41 -7.77
C GLU A 533 -17.76 22.62 -6.32
N VAL A 534 -16.45 22.80 -6.11
CA VAL A 534 -15.89 23.28 -4.83
C VAL A 534 -16.53 24.61 -4.45
N ASP A 535 -16.46 25.61 -5.34
CA ASP A 535 -17.04 26.95 -5.13
C ASP A 535 -18.53 26.86 -4.77
N ARG A 536 -19.29 25.98 -5.44
CA ARG A 536 -20.72 25.78 -5.20
C ARG A 536 -20.98 25.23 -3.79
N LEU A 537 -20.25 24.20 -3.38
CA LEU A 537 -20.39 23.58 -2.06
C LEU A 537 -19.99 24.56 -0.94
N THR A 538 -18.89 25.31 -1.13
CA THR A 538 -18.48 26.37 -0.20
C THR A 538 -19.53 27.48 -0.09
N ASP A 539 -20.12 27.92 -1.21
CA ASP A 539 -21.19 28.92 -1.22
C ASP A 539 -22.47 28.43 -0.50
N GLU A 540 -22.68 27.11 -0.45
CA GLU A 540 -23.77 26.46 0.31
C GLU A 540 -23.44 26.31 1.81
N GLY A 541 -22.20 26.59 2.21
CA GLY A 541 -21.73 26.56 3.59
C GLY A 541 -21.09 25.24 4.01
N VAL A 542 -20.75 24.37 3.05
CA VAL A 542 -19.94 23.18 3.28
C VAL A 542 -18.49 23.60 3.36
N ASP A 543 -17.82 23.26 4.45
CA ASP A 543 -16.44 23.67 4.76
C ASP A 543 -15.46 22.49 4.82
N LYS A 544 -15.92 21.28 4.48
CA LYS A 544 -15.12 20.06 4.35
C LYS A 544 -15.47 19.40 3.02
N ILE A 545 -14.53 19.32 2.09
CA ILE A 545 -14.79 18.83 0.73
C ILE A 545 -13.77 17.77 0.36
N ILE A 546 -14.28 16.60 -0.02
CA ILE A 546 -13.50 15.45 -0.51
C ILE A 546 -13.69 15.35 -2.02
N LEU A 547 -12.61 15.12 -2.74
CA LEU A 547 -12.65 14.68 -4.13
C LEU A 547 -12.46 13.16 -4.18
N ILE A 548 -13.39 12.44 -4.79
CA ILE A 548 -13.19 11.05 -5.22
C ILE A 548 -13.02 11.06 -6.75
N SER A 549 -12.04 10.36 -7.28
CA SER A 549 -11.68 10.45 -8.68
C SER A 549 -11.18 9.14 -9.25
N HIS A 550 -11.50 8.90 -10.52
CA HIS A 550 -11.05 7.75 -11.29
C HIS A 550 -10.26 8.20 -12.54
N LEU A 551 -9.03 8.68 -12.34
CA LEU A 551 -8.20 9.31 -13.39
C LEU A 551 -7.15 8.39 -14.03
N GLN A 552 -7.25 7.06 -13.81
CA GLN A 552 -6.27 6.05 -14.29
C GLN A 552 -4.93 6.09 -13.54
N GLY A 553 -4.99 6.47 -12.26
CA GLY A 553 -3.86 6.50 -11.35
C GLY A 553 -3.53 7.88 -10.79
N ILE A 554 -2.67 7.88 -9.77
CA ILE A 554 -2.40 9.07 -8.94
C ILE A 554 -1.34 9.99 -9.57
N GLY A 555 -0.38 9.42 -10.30
CA GLY A 555 0.76 10.11 -10.88
C GLY A 555 0.56 10.60 -12.32
N GLY A 556 1.60 11.20 -12.90
CA GLY A 556 1.60 11.67 -14.29
C GLY A 556 1.04 13.09 -14.49
N ASP A 557 1.02 13.55 -15.75
CA ASP A 557 0.57 14.91 -16.10
C ASP A 557 -0.97 15.07 -16.03
N ASP A 558 -1.71 13.95 -16.05
CA ASP A 558 -3.18 13.91 -16.09
C ASP A 558 -3.81 13.24 -14.85
N GLY A 559 -3.00 12.80 -13.88
CA GLY A 559 -3.46 12.18 -12.62
C GLY A 559 -3.74 13.18 -11.49
N ASP A 560 -4.20 12.67 -10.35
CA ASP A 560 -4.67 13.49 -9.22
C ASP A 560 -3.63 14.47 -8.67
N LEU A 561 -2.37 14.06 -8.56
CA LEU A 561 -1.31 14.92 -8.03
C LEU A 561 -1.10 16.17 -8.91
N ALA A 562 -1.33 16.06 -10.23
CA ALA A 562 -1.26 17.19 -11.16
C ALA A 562 -2.50 18.07 -11.12
N LEU A 563 -3.69 17.50 -10.89
CA LEU A 563 -4.94 18.23 -10.74
C LEU A 563 -4.94 19.10 -9.48
N ILE A 564 -4.51 18.57 -8.33
CA ILE A 564 -4.53 19.27 -7.04
C ILE A 564 -3.72 20.57 -7.09
N GLY A 565 -2.56 20.55 -7.75
CA GLY A 565 -1.73 21.74 -7.95
C GLY A 565 -2.35 22.84 -8.84
N GLN A 566 -3.58 22.65 -9.31
CA GLN A 566 -4.33 23.57 -10.18
C GLN A 566 -5.69 24.01 -9.61
N ILE A 567 -6.11 23.47 -8.46
CA ILE A 567 -7.36 23.81 -7.76
C ILE A 567 -7.07 24.26 -6.32
N ASP A 568 -8.08 24.73 -5.60
CA ASP A 568 -8.04 25.02 -4.16
C ASP A 568 -9.34 24.53 -3.48
N GLY A 569 -9.34 24.48 -2.14
CA GLY A 569 -10.55 24.24 -1.34
C GLY A 569 -11.00 22.78 -1.20
N ILE A 570 -10.14 21.82 -1.58
CA ILE A 570 -10.31 20.39 -1.31
C ILE A 570 -9.51 20.04 -0.05
N ASP A 571 -10.10 19.25 0.85
CA ASP A 571 -9.48 18.80 2.10
C ASP A 571 -8.89 17.37 2.00
N ALA A 572 -9.33 16.55 1.05
CA ALA A 572 -8.74 15.24 0.79
C ALA A 572 -9.10 14.73 -0.60
N VAL A 573 -8.23 13.90 -1.17
CA VAL A 573 -8.47 13.22 -2.45
C VAL A 573 -8.37 11.70 -2.27
N VAL A 574 -9.37 10.99 -2.79
CA VAL A 574 -9.35 9.53 -2.95
C VAL A 574 -9.27 9.22 -4.44
N ALA A 575 -8.10 8.77 -4.89
CA ALA A 575 -7.86 8.44 -6.28
C ALA A 575 -8.14 6.96 -6.60
N GLY A 576 -8.28 6.64 -7.89
CA GLY A 576 -8.52 5.29 -8.40
C GLY A 576 -8.03 5.10 -9.85
N GLY A 577 -7.98 3.85 -10.29
CA GLY A 577 -7.59 3.42 -11.65
C GLY A 577 -6.09 3.15 -11.85
N GLY A 578 -5.26 3.20 -10.80
CA GLY A 578 -3.81 3.03 -10.90
C GLY A 578 -3.20 1.93 -10.04
N ASP A 579 -4.00 1.24 -9.22
CA ASP A 579 -3.60 0.13 -8.34
C ASP A 579 -2.41 0.43 -7.41
N GLU A 580 -2.11 1.69 -7.11
CA GLU A 580 -0.92 2.03 -6.34
C GLU A 580 -1.01 1.58 -4.88
N VAL A 581 0.06 0.95 -4.39
CA VAL A 581 0.21 0.57 -2.98
C VAL A 581 0.85 1.73 -2.23
N LEU A 582 0.10 2.39 -1.35
CA LEU A 582 0.60 3.43 -0.45
C LEU A 582 0.81 2.89 0.96
N ALA A 583 2.01 3.01 1.51
CA ALA A 583 2.32 2.43 2.81
C ALA A 583 3.46 3.13 3.51
N ASP A 584 3.31 3.33 4.81
CA ASP A 584 4.40 3.79 5.66
C ASP A 584 5.28 2.62 6.09
N THR A 585 6.48 2.96 6.56
CA THR A 585 7.43 1.95 7.04
C THR A 585 6.88 1.25 8.29
N GLY A 586 6.49 -0.02 8.14
CA GLY A 586 5.91 -0.82 9.23
C GLY A 586 4.47 -1.24 9.02
N ASP A 587 3.80 -0.68 8.00
CA ASP A 587 2.44 -1.09 7.70
C ASP A 587 2.38 -2.56 7.25
N PRO A 588 1.41 -3.35 7.76
CA PRO A 588 1.18 -4.70 7.27
C PRO A 588 0.74 -4.67 5.81
N LEU A 589 1.49 -5.35 4.93
CA LEU A 589 1.18 -5.48 3.50
C LEU A 589 0.84 -6.93 3.13
N ILE A 590 -0.02 -7.12 2.13
CA ILE A 590 -0.28 -8.42 1.53
C ILE A 590 1.07 -8.98 1.03
N PRO A 591 1.36 -10.27 1.27
CA PRO A 591 2.63 -10.87 0.85
C PRO A 591 2.89 -10.66 -0.65
N GLY A 592 3.96 -9.92 -0.96
CA GLY A 592 4.34 -9.57 -2.34
C GLY A 592 4.38 -8.06 -2.59
N ASP A 593 3.61 -7.27 -1.86
CA ASP A 593 3.38 -5.86 -2.18
C ASP A 593 4.49 -4.91 -1.72
N LEU A 594 5.37 -5.36 -0.82
CA LEU A 594 6.49 -4.54 -0.32
C LEU A 594 7.39 -4.01 -1.44
N GLY A 595 7.53 -4.77 -2.53
CA GLY A 595 8.31 -4.36 -3.71
C GLY A 595 7.58 -3.40 -4.65
N SER A 596 6.29 -3.16 -4.40
CA SER A 596 5.37 -2.38 -5.24
C SER A 596 4.88 -1.09 -4.56
N VAL A 597 5.37 -0.79 -3.35
CA VAL A 597 5.03 0.45 -2.62
C VAL A 597 5.44 1.65 -3.45
N PHE A 598 4.47 2.51 -3.76
CA PHE A 598 4.64 3.70 -4.57
C PHE A 598 5.15 4.88 -3.72
N ASP A 599 4.49 5.16 -2.59
CA ASP A 599 4.85 6.23 -1.64
C ASP A 599 4.21 5.96 -0.26
N GLY A 600 4.36 6.89 0.69
CA GLY A 600 3.70 6.85 2.01
C GLY A 600 2.18 7.07 1.94
N TYR A 601 1.49 6.72 3.02
CA TYR A 601 0.04 6.92 3.15
C TYR A 601 -0.26 7.96 4.24
N PRO A 602 -0.90 9.10 3.95
CA PRO A 602 -1.25 9.64 2.62
C PRO A 602 -0.05 10.30 1.92
N ILE A 603 -0.17 10.53 0.61
CA ILE A 603 0.72 11.45 -0.11
C ILE A 603 0.28 12.89 0.16
N LEU A 604 1.22 13.78 0.45
CA LEU A 604 0.94 15.18 0.75
C LEU A 604 1.29 16.09 -0.43
N VAL A 605 0.31 16.86 -0.89
CA VAL A 605 0.46 17.83 -1.99
C VAL A 605 -0.12 19.17 -1.58
N ASP A 606 0.58 20.26 -1.89
CA ASP A 606 0.03 21.60 -1.69
C ASP A 606 -0.89 22.00 -2.86
N ASP A 607 -2.06 22.54 -2.55
CA ASP A 607 -2.98 23.14 -3.52
C ASP A 607 -2.49 24.52 -4.01
N THR A 608 -3.31 25.21 -4.82
CA THR A 608 -2.91 26.53 -5.37
C THR A 608 -2.83 27.66 -4.33
N ASP A 609 -3.46 27.51 -3.17
CA ASP A 609 -3.41 28.45 -2.04
C ASP A 609 -2.31 28.09 -1.02
N GLY A 610 -1.66 26.95 -1.19
CA GLY A 610 -0.60 26.43 -0.32
C GLY A 610 -1.11 25.63 0.87
N THR A 611 -2.36 25.16 0.81
CA THR A 611 -2.96 24.23 1.77
C THR A 611 -2.48 22.83 1.44
N THR A 612 -1.99 22.09 2.43
CA THR A 612 -1.57 20.70 2.24
C THR A 612 -2.79 19.77 2.20
N VAL A 613 -2.93 19.03 1.11
CA VAL A 613 -4.02 18.09 0.83
C VAL A 613 -3.48 16.66 0.86
N PRO A 614 -4.03 15.76 1.70
CA PRO A 614 -3.74 14.35 1.67
C PRO A 614 -4.42 13.66 0.47
N VAL A 615 -3.64 12.88 -0.26
CA VAL A 615 -4.07 12.05 -1.40
C VAL A 615 -3.86 10.59 -1.05
N VAL A 616 -4.92 9.81 -1.19
CA VAL A 616 -4.93 8.38 -0.87
C VAL A 616 -5.49 7.58 -2.02
N THR A 617 -5.09 6.32 -2.09
CA THR A 617 -5.61 5.29 -2.98
C THR A 617 -5.38 3.93 -2.31
N THR A 618 -5.90 2.87 -2.90
CA THR A 618 -5.58 1.48 -2.54
C THR A 618 -5.20 0.71 -3.80
N SER A 619 -4.48 -0.40 -3.65
CA SER A 619 -4.47 -1.39 -4.73
C SER A 619 -5.86 -2.02 -4.84
N GLY A 620 -6.34 -2.28 -6.06
CA GLY A 620 -7.67 -2.82 -6.33
C GLY A 620 -7.92 -4.24 -5.80
N ASN A 621 -8.88 -4.92 -6.43
CA ASN A 621 -9.24 -6.32 -6.18
C ASN A 621 -9.69 -6.61 -4.74
N TYR A 622 -10.27 -5.60 -4.08
CA TYR A 622 -10.64 -5.64 -2.66
C TYR A 622 -9.50 -6.06 -1.72
N GLY A 623 -8.23 -5.88 -2.12
CA GLY A 623 -7.07 -6.28 -1.32
C GLY A 623 -6.92 -5.46 -0.04
N TYR A 624 -7.21 -4.16 -0.11
CA TYR A 624 -7.13 -3.24 1.02
C TYR A 624 -8.38 -2.39 1.16
N LEU A 625 -8.64 -1.95 2.39
CA LEU A 625 -9.53 -0.86 2.71
C LEU A 625 -8.68 0.29 3.26
N GLY A 626 -8.64 1.41 2.56
CA GLY A 626 -8.00 2.62 3.03
C GLY A 626 -8.75 3.21 4.22
N ARG A 627 -8.00 3.58 5.26
CA ARG A 627 -8.50 4.34 6.42
C ARG A 627 -7.68 5.61 6.54
N LEU A 628 -8.30 6.77 6.34
CA LEU A 628 -7.68 8.07 6.56
C LEU A 628 -8.43 8.81 7.68
N GLU A 629 -7.71 9.27 8.70
CA GLU A 629 -8.29 10.02 9.83
C GLU A 629 -7.88 11.48 9.70
N LEU A 630 -8.81 12.38 9.38
CA LEU A 630 -8.58 13.81 9.19
C LEU A 630 -9.01 14.61 10.42
N LEU A 631 -8.22 15.60 10.81
CA LEU A 631 -8.45 16.44 11.98
C LEU A 631 -8.74 17.89 11.56
N PHE A 632 -9.92 18.38 11.93
CA PHE A 632 -10.38 19.73 11.57
C PHE A 632 -10.47 20.65 12.78
N ASP A 633 -10.14 21.92 12.57
CA ASP A 633 -10.42 22.99 13.51
C ASP A 633 -11.90 23.43 13.51
N ALA A 634 -12.25 24.35 14.41
CA ALA A 634 -13.63 24.84 14.55
C ALA A 634 -14.09 25.76 13.40
N ASP A 635 -13.16 26.24 12.57
CA ASP A 635 -13.44 27.04 11.37
C ASP A 635 -13.54 26.15 10.12
N GLY A 636 -13.32 24.83 10.26
CA GLY A 636 -13.48 23.83 9.21
C GLY A 636 -12.20 23.51 8.44
N ASN A 637 -11.06 24.07 8.82
CA ASN A 637 -9.79 23.82 8.12
C ASN A 637 -9.08 22.59 8.71
N LEU A 638 -8.33 21.87 7.88
CA LEU A 638 -7.38 20.86 8.37
C LEU A 638 -6.37 21.50 9.33
N LEU A 639 -6.04 20.78 10.40
CA LEU A 639 -5.04 21.24 11.36
C LEU A 639 -3.63 21.21 10.74
N GLU A 640 -3.04 22.38 10.45
CA GLU A 640 -1.70 22.48 9.82
C GLU A 640 -0.59 21.69 10.56
N THR A 641 -0.65 21.61 11.89
CA THR A 641 0.36 20.91 12.70
C THR A 641 0.13 19.39 12.79
N ARG A 642 -1.07 18.93 12.41
CA ARG A 642 -1.53 17.54 12.55
C ARG A 642 -2.76 17.23 11.68
N PRO A 643 -2.65 17.34 10.35
CA PRO A 643 -3.85 17.28 9.52
C PRO A 643 -4.51 15.89 9.54
N PHE A 644 -3.75 14.85 9.88
CA PHE A 644 -4.22 13.47 10.02
C PHE A 644 -3.47 12.72 11.12
N VAL A 645 -3.86 11.48 11.39
CA VAL A 645 -3.26 10.61 12.41
C VAL A 645 -2.35 9.57 11.73
N ASP A 646 -1.07 9.90 11.57
CA ASP A 646 -0.07 9.14 10.77
C ASP A 646 -0.04 7.63 11.10
N GLU A 647 -0.15 7.24 12.38
CA GLU A 647 -0.04 5.82 12.75
C GLU A 647 -1.37 5.05 12.75
N VAL A 648 -2.49 5.76 12.49
CA VAL A 648 -3.83 5.17 12.34
C VAL A 648 -4.30 5.18 10.89
N SER A 649 -3.85 6.19 10.14
CA SER A 649 -4.16 6.38 8.73
C SER A 649 -3.28 5.45 7.91
N ARG A 650 -3.87 4.43 7.29
CA ARG A 650 -3.15 3.44 6.48
C ARG A 650 -4.09 2.67 5.57
N MET A 651 -3.53 1.90 4.64
CA MET A 651 -4.24 0.82 3.98
C MET A 651 -4.37 -0.38 4.93
N VAL A 652 -5.59 -0.81 5.22
CA VAL A 652 -5.86 -1.98 6.07
C VAL A 652 -6.10 -3.19 5.16
N ARG A 653 -5.25 -4.22 5.27
CA ARG A 653 -5.41 -5.46 4.50
C ARG A 653 -6.77 -6.10 4.76
N VAL A 654 -7.41 -6.56 3.70
CA VAL A 654 -8.59 -7.40 3.77
C VAL A 654 -8.12 -8.84 3.86
N ALA A 655 -8.46 -9.52 4.96
CA ALA A 655 -7.97 -10.85 5.27
C ALA A 655 -9.09 -11.76 5.80
N GLU A 656 -9.02 -13.05 5.46
CA GLU A 656 -9.88 -14.08 6.04
C GLU A 656 -9.55 -14.35 7.51
N GLU A 657 -10.56 -14.70 8.32
CA GLU A 657 -10.47 -15.05 9.75
C GLU A 657 -9.39 -16.09 10.11
N SER A 658 -8.86 -16.82 9.13
CA SER A 658 -7.74 -17.75 9.34
C SER A 658 -6.39 -17.06 9.55
N LEU A 659 -6.28 -15.78 9.17
CA LEU A 659 -5.11 -14.92 9.33
C LEU A 659 -5.23 -14.08 10.61
N ALA A 660 -4.10 -13.59 11.13
CA ALA A 660 -4.04 -12.93 12.44
C ALA A 660 -4.85 -11.62 12.51
N ASP A 661 -4.86 -10.86 11.41
CA ASP A 661 -5.64 -9.63 11.21
C ASP A 661 -6.95 -9.86 10.45
N GLY A 662 -7.34 -11.13 10.30
CA GLY A 662 -8.50 -11.53 9.51
C GLY A 662 -9.85 -11.22 10.16
N VAL A 663 -10.86 -11.05 9.30
CA VAL A 663 -12.26 -10.89 9.70
C VAL A 663 -13.12 -12.04 9.14
N PRO A 664 -14.24 -12.40 9.79
CA PRO A 664 -15.16 -13.39 9.23
C PRO A 664 -15.82 -12.86 7.95
N ALA A 665 -16.00 -13.73 6.95
CA ALA A 665 -16.72 -13.38 5.74
C ALA A 665 -18.19 -13.02 6.05
N ASN A 666 -18.70 -11.94 5.44
CA ASN A 666 -20.09 -11.53 5.60
C ASN A 666 -21.05 -12.60 5.06
N GLU A 667 -21.93 -13.12 5.93
CA GLU A 667 -22.84 -14.22 5.56
C GLU A 667 -23.83 -13.87 4.44
N THR A 668 -24.24 -12.60 4.32
CA THR A 668 -25.15 -12.17 3.24
C THR A 668 -24.44 -12.20 1.90
N VAL A 669 -23.22 -11.66 1.81
CA VAL A 669 -22.41 -11.75 0.59
C VAL A 669 -22.17 -13.20 0.21
N VAL A 670 -21.81 -14.06 1.18
CA VAL A 670 -21.58 -15.50 0.92
C VAL A 670 -22.82 -16.18 0.30
N ASN A 671 -24.02 -15.88 0.79
CA ASN A 671 -25.24 -16.54 0.33
C ASN A 671 -25.81 -15.95 -0.95
N ASP A 672 -25.79 -14.62 -1.09
CA ASP A 672 -26.52 -13.91 -2.13
C ASP A 672 -25.62 -13.50 -3.31
N VAL A 673 -24.29 -13.53 -3.12
CA VAL A 673 -23.29 -13.21 -4.16
C VAL A 673 -22.40 -14.42 -4.46
N TYR A 674 -21.63 -14.92 -3.48
CA TYR A 674 -20.65 -15.98 -3.74
C TYR A 674 -21.30 -17.28 -4.20
N ALA A 675 -22.38 -17.72 -3.55
CA ALA A 675 -23.05 -18.97 -3.93
C ALA A 675 -23.61 -18.97 -5.36
N PRO A 676 -24.35 -17.94 -5.84
CA PRO A 676 -24.78 -17.89 -7.23
C PRO A 676 -23.62 -17.71 -8.22
N VAL A 677 -22.61 -16.89 -7.91
CA VAL A 677 -21.42 -16.74 -8.77
C VAL A 677 -20.68 -18.08 -8.91
N GLN A 678 -20.39 -18.75 -7.79
CA GLN A 678 -19.74 -20.05 -7.80
C GLN A 678 -20.57 -21.09 -8.56
N ALA A 679 -21.89 -21.10 -8.40
CA ALA A 679 -22.76 -22.01 -9.14
C ALA A 679 -22.74 -21.74 -10.66
N PHE A 680 -22.61 -20.47 -11.06
CA PHE A 680 -22.45 -20.10 -12.47
C PHE A 680 -21.10 -20.54 -13.01
N VAL A 681 -20.00 -20.24 -12.30
CA VAL A 681 -18.63 -20.64 -12.70
C VAL A 681 -18.49 -22.17 -12.74
N ASP A 682 -19.04 -22.89 -11.77
CA ASP A 682 -19.14 -24.36 -11.79
C ASP A 682 -19.94 -24.84 -13.02
N GLY A 683 -20.99 -24.11 -13.38
CA GLY A 683 -21.77 -24.35 -14.60
C GLY A 683 -20.96 -24.15 -15.89
N LEU A 684 -20.11 -23.12 -15.96
CA LEU A 684 -19.20 -22.90 -17.09
C LEU A 684 -18.21 -24.06 -17.25
N ALA A 685 -17.76 -24.66 -16.14
CA ALA A 685 -16.90 -25.84 -16.14
C ALA A 685 -17.63 -27.11 -16.64
N GLU A 686 -18.96 -27.15 -16.54
CA GLU A 686 -19.79 -28.25 -17.03
C GLU A 686 -20.31 -28.02 -18.47
N ASP A 687 -20.36 -26.76 -18.93
CA ASP A 687 -20.89 -26.38 -20.25
C ASP A 687 -19.88 -26.64 -21.36
N VAL A 688 -20.00 -27.79 -22.01
CA VAL A 688 -19.21 -28.15 -23.19
C VAL A 688 -19.70 -27.39 -24.41
N ILE A 689 -18.95 -26.37 -24.82
CA ILE A 689 -19.25 -25.50 -25.98
C ILE A 689 -18.73 -26.08 -27.30
N ALA A 690 -17.71 -26.94 -27.25
CA ALA A 690 -17.15 -27.58 -28.44
C ALA A 690 -16.45 -28.90 -28.13
N THR A 691 -16.11 -29.64 -29.19
CA THR A 691 -15.13 -30.73 -29.12
C THR A 691 -13.92 -30.40 -29.98
N SER A 692 -12.71 -30.53 -29.42
CA SER A 692 -11.46 -30.39 -30.15
C SER A 692 -10.83 -31.75 -30.47
N GLU A 693 -10.42 -31.94 -31.72
CA GLU A 693 -9.66 -33.13 -32.15
C GLU A 693 -8.18 -33.07 -31.71
N VAL A 694 -7.73 -31.90 -31.26
CA VAL A 694 -6.32 -31.59 -30.98
C VAL A 694 -6.16 -30.83 -29.67
N ARG A 695 -4.96 -30.89 -29.11
CA ARG A 695 -4.56 -30.01 -28.02
C ARG A 695 -4.50 -28.56 -28.53
N LEU A 696 -5.05 -27.61 -27.79
CA LEU A 696 -4.83 -26.17 -28.02
C LEU A 696 -3.62 -25.72 -27.20
N ASN A 697 -2.52 -25.38 -27.86
CA ASN A 697 -1.25 -25.08 -27.19
C ASN A 697 -1.10 -23.59 -26.89
N GLY A 698 -1.33 -23.19 -25.65
CA GLY A 698 -1.01 -21.86 -25.12
C GLY A 698 0.15 -21.83 -24.13
N ASP A 699 1.01 -22.86 -24.11
CA ASP A 699 2.12 -22.94 -23.15
C ASP A 699 3.12 -21.81 -23.37
N ARG A 700 3.49 -21.11 -22.28
CA ARG A 700 4.41 -19.96 -22.31
C ARG A 700 5.71 -20.20 -23.12
N PRO A 701 6.41 -21.33 -23.01
CA PRO A 701 7.64 -21.56 -23.78
C PRO A 701 7.43 -21.67 -25.29
N ASP A 702 6.21 -22.00 -25.73
CA ASP A 702 5.89 -22.32 -27.13
C ASP A 702 5.15 -21.15 -27.80
N ILE A 703 4.10 -20.63 -27.15
CA ILE A 703 3.22 -19.56 -27.64
C ILE A 703 3.95 -18.22 -27.85
N ARG A 704 5.15 -18.08 -27.28
CA ARG A 704 5.98 -16.87 -27.31
C ARG A 704 7.16 -16.92 -28.29
N VAL A 705 7.35 -18.03 -28.99
CA VAL A 705 8.52 -18.22 -29.87
C VAL A 705 8.20 -18.85 -31.22
N SER A 706 7.00 -19.37 -31.39
CA SER A 706 6.58 -20.06 -32.60
C SER A 706 5.07 -20.05 -32.76
N GLU A 707 4.60 -20.22 -33.99
CA GLU A 707 3.17 -20.34 -34.29
C GLU A 707 2.54 -21.48 -33.49
N GLN A 708 1.40 -21.21 -32.85
CA GLN A 708 0.60 -22.23 -32.17
C GLN A 708 -0.86 -22.09 -32.57
N ASN A 709 -1.56 -23.22 -32.53
CA ASN A 709 -2.97 -23.25 -32.91
C ASN A 709 -3.90 -22.47 -31.99
N ALA A 710 -3.62 -22.39 -30.68
CA ALA A 710 -4.39 -21.55 -29.77
C ALA A 710 -4.26 -20.06 -30.15
N GLY A 711 -3.05 -19.63 -30.52
CA GLY A 711 -2.79 -18.28 -31.03
C GLY A 711 -3.55 -17.96 -32.31
N ASN A 712 -3.53 -18.87 -33.29
CA ASN A 712 -4.31 -18.71 -34.52
C ASN A 712 -5.82 -18.64 -34.25
N LEU A 713 -6.32 -19.50 -33.36
CA LEU A 713 -7.74 -19.56 -33.00
C LEU A 713 -8.24 -18.23 -32.42
N VAL A 714 -7.48 -17.63 -31.49
CA VAL A 714 -7.82 -16.34 -30.89
C VAL A 714 -7.70 -15.20 -31.91
N ALA A 715 -6.65 -15.19 -32.74
CA ALA A 715 -6.54 -14.18 -33.80
C ALA A 715 -7.69 -14.28 -34.83
N ASP A 716 -8.14 -15.50 -35.15
CA ASP A 716 -9.27 -15.75 -36.04
C ASP A 716 -10.60 -15.30 -35.45
N SER A 717 -10.83 -15.53 -34.15
CA SER A 717 -12.07 -15.09 -33.49
C SER A 717 -12.19 -13.56 -33.49
N MET A 718 -11.10 -12.84 -33.19
CA MET A 718 -11.11 -11.38 -33.21
C MET A 718 -11.36 -10.84 -34.62
N ARG A 719 -10.67 -11.37 -35.64
CA ARG A 719 -10.93 -10.98 -37.03
C ARG A 719 -12.40 -11.23 -37.42
N TRP A 720 -12.93 -12.41 -37.10
CA TRP A 720 -14.33 -12.76 -37.38
C TRP A 720 -15.30 -11.77 -36.73
N PHE A 721 -15.05 -11.39 -35.49
CA PHE A 721 -15.87 -10.41 -34.77
C PHE A 721 -15.80 -9.02 -35.41
N VAL A 722 -14.62 -8.55 -35.82
CA VAL A 722 -14.48 -7.26 -36.51
C VAL A 722 -15.16 -7.27 -37.88
N GLU A 723 -15.08 -8.37 -38.63
CA GLU A 723 -15.78 -8.52 -39.92
C GLU A 723 -17.31 -8.47 -39.75
N ASP A 724 -17.85 -9.02 -38.65
CA ASP A 724 -19.30 -9.09 -38.40
C ASP A 724 -19.85 -7.83 -37.72
N GLN A 725 -19.21 -7.37 -36.64
CA GLN A 725 -19.68 -6.30 -35.75
C GLN A 725 -19.03 -4.95 -36.02
N GLY A 726 -17.83 -4.90 -36.61
CA GLY A 726 -17.10 -3.65 -36.89
C GLY A 726 -17.92 -2.55 -37.58
N PRO A 727 -18.79 -2.85 -38.56
CA PRO A 727 -19.63 -1.83 -39.20
C PRO A 727 -20.61 -1.12 -38.26
N SER A 728 -20.97 -1.74 -37.13
CA SER A 728 -21.81 -1.11 -36.11
C SER A 728 -21.05 -0.08 -35.27
N PHE A 729 -19.73 -0.21 -35.20
CA PHE A 729 -18.78 0.73 -34.59
C PHE A 729 -18.23 1.75 -35.60
N GLY A 730 -18.76 1.77 -36.82
CA GLY A 730 -18.39 2.75 -37.85
C GLY A 730 -17.22 2.35 -38.75
N LEU A 731 -16.67 1.13 -38.60
CA LEU A 731 -15.62 0.61 -39.48
C LEU A 731 -16.16 0.32 -40.90
N ASP A 732 -15.32 0.46 -41.92
CA ASP A 732 -15.67 0.18 -43.32
C ASP A 732 -16.02 -1.32 -43.52
N PRO A 733 -17.27 -1.66 -43.89
CA PRO A 733 -17.70 -3.05 -44.09
C PRO A 733 -17.04 -3.75 -45.28
N ASP A 734 -16.41 -3.01 -46.19
CA ASP A 734 -15.72 -3.57 -47.37
C ASP A 734 -14.18 -3.67 -47.17
N ALA A 735 -13.67 -3.33 -45.98
CA ALA A 735 -12.24 -3.35 -45.67
C ALA A 735 -11.65 -4.77 -45.63
N ILE A 736 -10.34 -4.86 -45.89
CA ILE A 736 -9.60 -6.11 -45.72
C ILE A 736 -9.22 -6.22 -44.25
N VAL A 737 -9.87 -7.13 -43.51
CA VAL A 737 -9.58 -7.33 -42.09
C VAL A 737 -8.46 -8.36 -41.90
N VAL A 738 -7.50 -8.04 -41.03
CA VAL A 738 -6.44 -8.94 -40.55
C VAL A 738 -6.47 -8.94 -39.03
N GLY A 739 -6.10 -10.05 -38.40
CA GLY A 739 -6.11 -10.17 -36.93
C GLY A 739 -4.73 -10.52 -36.38
N VAL A 740 -4.39 -10.00 -35.21
CA VAL A 740 -3.17 -10.37 -34.49
C VAL A 740 -3.44 -10.56 -32.99
N GLN A 741 -2.75 -11.51 -32.36
CA GLN A 741 -2.83 -11.76 -30.92
C GLN A 741 -1.42 -11.98 -30.34
N ASN A 742 -1.05 -11.24 -29.31
CA ASN A 742 0.22 -11.45 -28.61
C ASN A 742 0.18 -12.73 -27.76
N GLY A 743 1.27 -13.49 -27.77
CA GLY A 743 1.43 -14.70 -26.96
C GLY A 743 1.49 -14.42 -25.45
N GLY A 744 1.69 -13.17 -25.04
CA GLY A 744 1.56 -12.70 -23.67
C GLY A 744 0.12 -12.71 -23.14
N GLY A 745 -0.85 -12.44 -24.00
CA GLY A 745 -2.28 -12.40 -23.68
C GLY A 745 -2.96 -13.77 -23.61
N ILE A 746 -2.30 -14.83 -24.09
CA ILE A 746 -2.80 -16.21 -24.02
C ILE A 746 -2.14 -16.92 -22.84
N ARG A 747 -2.92 -17.58 -21.98
CA ARG A 747 -2.44 -18.22 -20.74
C ARG A 747 -2.91 -19.65 -20.62
N HIS A 748 -2.02 -20.46 -20.03
CA HIS A 748 -2.29 -21.82 -19.58
C HIS A 748 -1.34 -22.11 -18.41
N ALA A 749 -1.81 -21.90 -17.17
CA ALA A 749 -1.06 -22.22 -15.96
C ALA A 749 -1.53 -23.58 -15.40
N GLY A 750 -0.98 -24.67 -15.92
CA GLY A 750 -1.03 -25.98 -15.25
C GLY A 750 -2.13 -26.96 -15.66
N GLU A 751 -3.24 -26.52 -16.26
CA GLU A 751 -4.23 -27.42 -16.88
C GLU A 751 -4.20 -27.33 -18.42
N GLU A 752 -4.03 -28.49 -19.04
CA GLU A 752 -3.87 -28.65 -20.48
C GLU A 752 -5.27 -28.71 -21.14
N ILE A 753 -5.60 -27.78 -22.06
CA ILE A 753 -6.78 -27.95 -22.94
C ILE A 753 -6.41 -28.99 -24.00
N GLY A 754 -6.54 -30.25 -23.58
CA GLY A 754 -6.27 -31.42 -24.39
C GLY A 754 -7.34 -31.65 -25.48
N PRO A 755 -7.12 -32.64 -26.37
CA PRO A 755 -8.17 -33.08 -27.27
C PRO A 755 -9.35 -33.65 -26.47
N GLY A 756 -10.57 -33.28 -26.84
CA GLY A 756 -11.78 -33.65 -26.11
C GLY A 756 -12.77 -32.49 -26.02
N ASP A 757 -13.61 -32.55 -25.00
CA ASP A 757 -14.59 -31.52 -24.73
C ASP A 757 -13.89 -30.21 -24.33
N ILE A 758 -14.34 -29.10 -24.89
CA ILE A 758 -13.94 -27.73 -24.58
C ILE A 758 -15.13 -27.08 -23.88
N THR A 759 -14.90 -26.60 -22.67
CA THR A 759 -15.91 -25.97 -21.84
C THR A 759 -15.89 -24.45 -22.01
N ALA A 760 -16.95 -23.77 -21.58
CA ALA A 760 -16.94 -22.31 -21.53
C ALA A 760 -15.87 -21.77 -20.56
N LEU A 761 -15.58 -22.48 -19.46
CA LEU A 761 -14.50 -22.08 -18.54
C LEU A 761 -13.10 -22.20 -19.17
N ASP A 762 -12.91 -23.13 -20.12
CA ASP A 762 -11.65 -23.27 -20.85
C ASP A 762 -11.31 -22.01 -21.66
N THR A 763 -12.31 -21.29 -22.19
CA THR A 763 -12.04 -20.03 -22.92
C THR A 763 -11.61 -18.91 -21.99
N PHE A 764 -12.23 -18.79 -20.80
CA PHE A 764 -11.74 -17.87 -19.75
C PHE A 764 -10.32 -18.22 -19.30
N SER A 765 -9.99 -19.51 -19.19
CA SER A 765 -8.63 -19.93 -18.82
C SER A 765 -7.59 -19.62 -19.90
N MET A 766 -7.97 -19.70 -21.18
CA MET A 766 -7.10 -19.45 -22.33
C MET A 766 -6.78 -17.97 -22.52
N VAL A 767 -7.77 -17.09 -22.31
CA VAL A 767 -7.67 -15.64 -22.50
C VAL A 767 -8.23 -14.92 -21.25
N PRO A 768 -7.47 -14.92 -20.14
CA PRO A 768 -8.00 -14.58 -18.81
C PRO A 768 -8.00 -13.09 -18.46
N PHE A 769 -7.24 -12.27 -19.18
CA PHE A 769 -7.20 -10.82 -18.95
C PHE A 769 -8.50 -10.17 -19.42
N PRO A 770 -8.94 -9.04 -18.84
CA PRO A 770 -10.16 -8.34 -19.24
C PRO A 770 -10.01 -7.53 -20.55
N ASN A 771 -9.23 -8.01 -21.53
CA ASN A 771 -8.94 -7.24 -22.74
C ASN A 771 -10.13 -7.19 -23.70
N PHE A 772 -10.36 -6.02 -24.29
CA PHE A 772 -11.35 -5.81 -25.34
C PHE A 772 -10.74 -5.95 -26.73
N VAL A 773 -11.57 -6.34 -27.70
CA VAL A 773 -11.18 -6.32 -29.11
C VAL A 773 -11.15 -4.87 -29.59
N ALA A 774 -10.02 -4.46 -30.16
CA ALA A 774 -9.80 -3.17 -30.77
C ALA A 774 -9.53 -3.30 -32.28
N ALA A 775 -9.72 -2.20 -33.01
CA ALA A 775 -9.44 -2.13 -34.43
C ALA A 775 -8.81 -0.80 -34.87
N PHE A 776 -7.78 -0.89 -35.71
CA PHE A 776 -7.23 0.24 -36.46
C PHE A 776 -7.78 0.21 -37.90
N GLU A 777 -8.38 1.30 -38.36
CA GLU A 777 -8.81 1.47 -39.75
C GLU A 777 -7.68 2.06 -40.60
N ASP A 778 -7.69 1.77 -41.91
CA ASP A 778 -6.71 2.30 -42.87
C ASP A 778 -5.22 2.04 -42.53
N PHE A 779 -4.95 0.99 -41.75
CA PHE A 779 -3.62 0.62 -41.30
C PHE A 779 -2.70 0.27 -42.49
N THR A 780 -1.55 0.94 -42.57
CA THR A 780 -0.62 0.77 -43.71
C THR A 780 0.23 -0.50 -43.57
N ILE A 781 0.73 -0.99 -44.70
CA ILE A 781 1.62 -2.17 -44.68
C ILE A 781 2.98 -1.82 -44.07
N GLU A 782 3.42 -0.58 -44.15
CA GLU A 782 4.62 -0.08 -43.46
C GLU A 782 4.46 -0.11 -41.93
N GLU A 783 3.29 0.27 -41.40
CA GLU A 783 2.98 0.17 -39.96
C GLU A 783 2.87 -1.30 -39.53
N LEU A 784 2.17 -2.11 -40.32
CA LEU A 784 2.08 -3.56 -40.08
C LEU A 784 3.45 -4.23 -40.10
N GLN A 785 4.36 -3.81 -40.98
CA GLN A 785 5.74 -4.29 -40.98
C GLN A 785 6.45 -3.92 -39.67
N GLN A 786 6.34 -2.68 -39.21
CA GLN A 786 6.97 -2.25 -37.95
C GLN A 786 6.42 -2.99 -36.73
N LEU A 787 5.11 -3.24 -36.70
CA LEU A 787 4.45 -4.06 -35.68
C LEU A 787 5.01 -5.48 -35.67
N LEU A 788 5.11 -6.13 -36.83
CA LEU A 788 5.64 -7.49 -36.95
C LEU A 788 7.15 -7.57 -36.67
N GLU A 789 7.93 -6.55 -37.06
CA GLU A 789 9.35 -6.45 -36.70
C GLU A 789 9.54 -6.36 -35.19
N ARG A 790 8.63 -5.67 -34.48
CA ARG A 790 8.61 -5.66 -33.02
C ARG A 790 8.17 -7.02 -32.49
N ALA A 791 7.14 -7.64 -33.05
CA ALA A 791 6.65 -8.94 -32.58
C ALA A 791 7.71 -10.05 -32.60
N TYR A 792 8.66 -9.98 -33.53
CA TYR A 792 9.66 -11.03 -33.75
C TYR A 792 11.11 -10.62 -33.39
N PHE A 793 11.28 -9.56 -32.60
CA PHE A 793 12.59 -9.01 -32.25
C PHE A 793 13.40 -9.91 -31.29
N ASP A 794 12.73 -10.66 -30.41
CA ASP A 794 13.32 -11.42 -29.30
C ASP A 794 12.66 -12.80 -29.13
N ILE A 795 12.51 -13.51 -30.26
CA ILE A 795 12.03 -14.89 -30.28
C ILE A 795 12.90 -15.78 -29.40
N GLU A 796 14.20 -15.50 -29.36
CA GLU A 796 15.20 -16.22 -28.58
C GLU A 796 15.04 -16.02 -27.06
N GLY A 797 14.38 -14.94 -26.62
CA GLY A 797 14.16 -14.57 -25.22
C GLY A 797 12.83 -15.03 -24.62
N VAL A 798 11.94 -15.69 -25.38
CA VAL A 798 10.60 -16.13 -24.93
C VAL A 798 9.73 -14.94 -24.46
N ASN A 799 9.71 -13.89 -25.28
CA ASN A 799 9.03 -12.63 -25.00
C ASN A 799 7.50 -12.70 -25.26
N GLY A 800 6.69 -11.97 -24.48
CA GLY A 800 5.23 -11.90 -24.67
C GLY A 800 4.80 -11.30 -26.01
N ALA A 801 5.66 -10.47 -26.62
CA ALA A 801 5.41 -9.73 -27.85
C ALA A 801 5.20 -10.58 -29.11
N PHE A 802 5.42 -11.89 -29.08
CA PHE A 802 5.25 -12.74 -30.26
C PHE A 802 3.79 -12.72 -30.74
N LEU A 803 3.55 -12.27 -31.98
CA LEU A 803 2.20 -12.19 -32.56
C LEU A 803 1.85 -13.47 -33.34
N HIS A 804 0.69 -14.02 -33.01
CA HIS A 804 -0.05 -14.98 -33.84
C HIS A 804 -0.97 -14.22 -34.79
N LEU A 805 -1.27 -14.81 -35.95
CA LEU A 805 -1.80 -14.07 -37.10
C LEU A 805 -3.11 -14.67 -37.61
N SER A 806 -4.00 -13.82 -38.10
CA SER A 806 -5.20 -14.17 -38.87
C SER A 806 -5.22 -13.42 -40.21
N ASN A 807 -5.57 -14.15 -41.28
CA ASN A 807 -5.55 -13.65 -42.67
C ASN A 807 -4.19 -13.11 -43.16
N LEU A 808 -3.10 -13.50 -42.51
CA LEU A 808 -1.73 -13.14 -42.87
C LEU A 808 -0.83 -14.38 -42.87
N VAL A 809 0.17 -14.36 -43.76
CA VAL A 809 1.26 -15.34 -43.80
C VAL A 809 2.58 -14.58 -43.90
N VAL A 810 3.48 -14.82 -42.96
CA VAL A 810 4.77 -14.13 -42.82
C VAL A 810 5.94 -15.10 -42.89
N GLU A 811 7.02 -14.68 -43.55
CA GLU A 811 8.33 -15.32 -43.48
C GLU A 811 9.31 -14.38 -42.77
N ILE A 812 9.95 -14.88 -41.71
CA ILE A 812 10.95 -14.16 -40.93
C ILE A 812 12.33 -14.82 -41.03
N ASP A 813 13.38 -14.00 -40.97
CA ASP A 813 14.79 -14.44 -40.97
C ASP A 813 15.51 -13.90 -39.73
N LEU A 814 15.89 -14.80 -38.82
CA LEU A 814 16.55 -14.46 -37.56
C LEU A 814 18.01 -14.01 -37.75
N ASP A 815 18.62 -14.27 -38.91
CA ASP A 815 19.97 -13.78 -39.22
C ASP A 815 19.98 -12.28 -39.57
N GLU A 816 18.80 -11.69 -39.84
CA GLU A 816 18.62 -10.27 -40.08
C GLU A 816 18.46 -9.46 -38.78
N GLN A 817 18.69 -8.15 -38.90
CA GLN A 817 18.70 -7.22 -37.78
C GLN A 817 17.36 -7.20 -37.03
N PRO A 818 17.30 -7.54 -35.72
CA PRO A 818 16.10 -7.32 -34.92
C PRO A 818 15.85 -5.82 -34.69
N GLN A 819 14.59 -5.46 -34.49
CA GLN A 819 14.23 -4.13 -34.02
C GLN A 819 14.77 -3.89 -32.60
N VAL A 820 15.24 -2.68 -32.32
CA VAL A 820 15.67 -2.26 -30.98
C VAL A 820 14.98 -0.95 -30.63
N GLN A 821 14.43 -0.90 -29.41
CA GLN A 821 13.82 0.29 -28.83
C GLN A 821 14.65 0.78 -27.63
N ASP A 822 14.53 2.05 -27.26
CA ASP A 822 14.99 2.56 -25.97
C ASP A 822 13.92 2.37 -24.87
N ASP A 823 14.23 2.82 -23.65
CA ASP A 823 13.34 2.68 -22.49
C ASP A 823 12.03 3.47 -22.65
N ASP A 824 12.00 4.46 -23.54
CA ASP A 824 10.83 5.28 -23.89
C ASP A 824 10.04 4.67 -25.07
N GLY A 825 10.37 3.45 -25.52
CA GLY A 825 9.71 2.75 -26.62
C GLY A 825 10.08 3.25 -28.02
N ASN A 826 11.00 4.22 -28.15
CA ASN A 826 11.37 4.74 -29.46
C ASN A 826 12.26 3.76 -30.22
N ILE A 827 11.97 3.53 -31.50
CA ILE A 827 12.77 2.67 -32.37
C ILE A 827 14.14 3.31 -32.62
N THR A 828 15.18 2.79 -31.96
CA THR A 828 16.58 3.22 -32.14
C THR A 828 17.28 2.47 -33.26
N THR A 829 16.85 1.24 -33.53
CA THR A 829 17.32 0.42 -34.67
C THR A 829 16.11 -0.24 -35.35
N PRO A 830 15.81 0.09 -36.62
CA PRO A 830 14.76 -0.58 -37.37
C PRO A 830 15.04 -2.07 -37.55
N GLY A 831 13.99 -2.88 -37.47
CA GLY A 831 14.07 -4.32 -37.77
C GLY A 831 14.15 -4.60 -39.27
N ALA A 832 14.68 -5.77 -39.63
CA ALA A 832 14.75 -6.30 -40.99
C ALA A 832 14.42 -7.80 -41.07
N ARG A 833 13.86 -8.37 -39.99
CA ARG A 833 13.56 -9.81 -39.86
C ARG A 833 12.37 -10.22 -40.71
N VAL A 834 11.40 -9.34 -40.97
CA VAL A 834 10.24 -9.62 -41.82
C VAL A 834 10.67 -9.59 -43.28
N ARG A 835 10.75 -10.77 -43.92
CA ARG A 835 11.23 -10.92 -45.31
C ARG A 835 10.11 -10.92 -46.32
N SER A 836 8.98 -11.54 -45.99
CA SER A 836 7.79 -11.53 -46.84
C SER A 836 6.51 -11.56 -46.00
N LEU A 837 5.47 -10.96 -46.53
CA LEU A 837 4.13 -10.93 -45.94
C LEU A 837 3.10 -11.03 -47.06
N THR A 838 2.13 -11.92 -46.91
CA THR A 838 0.99 -12.04 -47.83
C THR A 838 -0.33 -12.09 -47.06
N LEU A 839 -1.43 -11.67 -47.70
CA LEU A 839 -2.77 -12.02 -47.22
C LEU A 839 -3.01 -13.53 -47.31
N GLY A 840 -4.02 -14.04 -46.60
CA GLY A 840 -4.39 -15.46 -46.61
C GLY A 840 -4.76 -16.00 -48.00
N ASP A 841 -5.17 -15.13 -48.92
CA ASP A 841 -5.44 -15.49 -50.33
C ASP A 841 -4.19 -15.54 -51.23
N GLY A 842 -3.02 -15.19 -50.68
CA GLY A 842 -1.72 -15.15 -51.35
C GLY A 842 -1.37 -13.80 -52.00
N THR A 843 -2.17 -12.75 -51.79
CA THR A 843 -1.83 -11.39 -52.26
C THR A 843 -0.58 -10.87 -51.56
N PRO A 844 0.49 -10.50 -52.29
CA PRO A 844 1.74 -10.06 -51.68
C PRO A 844 1.65 -8.63 -51.14
N LEU A 845 2.08 -8.45 -49.89
CA LEU A 845 2.14 -7.17 -49.19
C LEU A 845 3.60 -6.71 -48.99
N ILE A 846 4.50 -7.64 -48.65
CA ILE A 846 5.94 -7.40 -48.49
C ILE A 846 6.72 -8.46 -49.28
N THR A 847 7.78 -8.07 -49.98
CA THR A 847 8.70 -8.98 -50.68
C THR A 847 10.14 -8.52 -50.49
N ASP A 848 11.01 -9.44 -50.09
CA ASP A 848 12.42 -9.17 -49.79
C ASP A 848 12.64 -8.07 -48.73
N GLY A 849 11.69 -7.91 -47.80
CA GLY A 849 11.68 -6.90 -46.75
C GLY A 849 11.22 -5.51 -47.19
N GLU A 850 10.76 -5.36 -48.44
CA GLU A 850 10.21 -4.11 -48.97
C GLU A 850 8.70 -4.23 -49.20
N VAL A 851 7.94 -3.19 -48.83
CA VAL A 851 6.51 -3.10 -49.11
C VAL A 851 6.28 -3.07 -50.63
N VAL A 852 5.30 -3.83 -51.10
CA VAL A 852 4.94 -3.92 -52.51
C VAL A 852 4.31 -2.61 -52.98
N ASP A 853 4.77 -2.07 -54.10
CA ASP A 853 4.22 -0.86 -54.71
C ASP A 853 2.69 -0.96 -54.89
N GLY A 854 1.95 -0.09 -54.18
CA GLY A 854 0.50 -0.03 -54.23
C GLY A 854 -0.22 -1.12 -53.43
N ALA A 855 0.44 -1.67 -52.40
CA ALA A 855 -0.21 -2.51 -51.40
C ALA A 855 -1.44 -1.80 -50.80
N PRO A 856 -2.52 -2.55 -50.50
CA PRO A 856 -3.71 -1.98 -49.88
C PRO A 856 -3.44 -1.59 -48.42
N THR A 857 -4.28 -0.74 -47.84
CA THR A 857 -4.44 -0.64 -46.39
C THR A 857 -5.30 -1.81 -45.88
N VAL A 858 -5.23 -2.08 -44.58
CA VAL A 858 -6.01 -3.12 -43.91
C VAL A 858 -6.69 -2.56 -42.67
N THR A 859 -7.76 -3.22 -42.21
CA THR A 859 -8.25 -3.03 -40.85
C THR A 859 -7.55 -4.06 -39.96
N LEU A 860 -6.78 -3.59 -38.98
CA LEU A 860 -6.07 -4.45 -38.04
C LEU A 860 -6.96 -4.69 -36.81
N SER A 861 -7.32 -5.94 -36.55
CA SER A 861 -7.95 -6.39 -35.31
C SER A 861 -6.90 -6.88 -34.32
N ILE A 862 -6.99 -6.42 -33.08
CA ILE A 862 -6.03 -6.67 -32.00
C ILE A 862 -6.72 -6.53 -30.64
N VAL A 863 -6.09 -6.94 -29.55
CA VAL A 863 -6.54 -6.55 -28.19
C VAL A 863 -6.09 -5.14 -27.83
N ASP A 864 -6.92 -4.42 -27.08
CA ASP A 864 -6.66 -3.07 -26.58
C ASP A 864 -5.36 -2.91 -25.79
N PHE A 865 -4.97 -3.89 -24.95
CA PHE A 865 -3.65 -3.91 -24.30
C PHE A 865 -2.51 -3.71 -25.29
N SER A 866 -2.56 -4.42 -26.42
CA SER A 866 -1.53 -4.33 -27.45
C SER A 866 -1.68 -3.06 -28.28
N ALA A 867 -2.91 -2.62 -28.53
CA ALA A 867 -3.21 -1.36 -29.23
C ALA A 867 -2.60 -0.15 -28.52
N ARG A 868 -2.64 -0.12 -27.18
CA ARG A 868 -2.00 0.91 -26.32
C ARG A 868 -0.47 0.81 -26.22
N GLY A 869 0.17 -0.01 -27.04
CA GLY A 869 1.62 -0.19 -27.04
C GLY A 869 2.13 -1.21 -26.01
N GLY A 870 1.27 -2.01 -25.40
CA GLY A 870 1.66 -3.18 -24.59
C GLY A 870 2.68 -4.06 -25.31
N ASP A 871 3.58 -4.71 -24.55
CA ASP A 871 4.74 -5.45 -25.09
C ASP A 871 5.70 -4.59 -25.97
N GLY A 872 5.56 -3.25 -25.94
CA GLY A 872 6.36 -2.28 -26.69
C GLY A 872 5.99 -2.20 -28.17
N TYR A 873 4.74 -2.49 -28.53
CA TYR A 873 4.29 -2.31 -29.92
C TYR A 873 4.29 -0.83 -30.30
N PRO A 874 4.87 -0.45 -31.46
CA PRO A 874 4.99 0.94 -31.88
C PRO A 874 3.68 1.40 -32.57
N LEU A 875 2.58 1.41 -31.83
CA LEU A 875 1.26 1.84 -32.27
C LEU A 875 0.93 3.22 -31.72
N ASP A 876 0.07 3.95 -32.43
CA ASP A 876 -0.51 5.21 -31.96
C ASP A 876 -1.88 4.99 -31.33
N ASP A 877 -2.43 6.04 -30.73
CA ASP A 877 -3.70 5.98 -30.00
C ASP A 877 -4.94 6.13 -30.93
N ASP A 878 -4.80 5.95 -32.25
CA ASP A 878 -5.88 6.11 -33.25
C ASP A 878 -6.55 4.76 -33.58
N PHE A 879 -7.24 4.18 -32.59
CA PHE A 879 -7.99 2.93 -32.72
C PHE A 879 -9.37 2.99 -32.05
N GLU A 880 -10.25 2.05 -32.41
CA GLU A 880 -11.58 1.90 -31.85
C GLU A 880 -11.67 0.63 -30.99
N VAL A 881 -12.28 0.70 -29.81
CA VAL A 881 -12.57 -0.47 -28.95
C VAL A 881 -14.00 -0.96 -29.23
N LEU A 882 -14.17 -2.25 -29.52
CA LEU A 882 -15.40 -2.81 -30.11
C LEU A 882 -16.35 -3.48 -29.09
N GLY A 883 -16.30 -3.07 -27.83
CA GLY A 883 -17.32 -3.37 -26.80
C GLY A 883 -17.54 -4.85 -26.45
N ALA A 884 -16.61 -5.75 -26.83
CA ALA A 884 -16.62 -7.15 -26.43
C ALA A 884 -15.21 -7.61 -26.03
N THR A 885 -15.14 -8.44 -25.00
CA THR A 885 -13.87 -9.05 -24.61
C THR A 885 -13.44 -10.08 -25.67
N TYR A 886 -12.15 -10.18 -25.93
CA TYR A 886 -11.58 -11.27 -26.73
C TYR A 886 -11.96 -12.69 -26.24
N GLN A 887 -12.33 -12.86 -24.96
CA GLN A 887 -12.83 -14.12 -24.40
C GLN A 887 -14.27 -14.41 -24.85
N GLN A 888 -15.15 -13.41 -24.78
CA GLN A 888 -16.52 -13.53 -25.29
C GLN A 888 -16.48 -13.82 -26.79
N VAL A 889 -15.66 -13.07 -27.52
CA VAL A 889 -15.44 -13.23 -28.96
C VAL A 889 -14.91 -14.62 -29.32
N LEU A 890 -13.97 -15.18 -28.54
CA LEU A 890 -13.49 -16.55 -28.71
C LEU A 890 -14.62 -17.56 -28.55
N THR A 891 -15.44 -17.43 -27.50
CA THR A 891 -16.56 -18.33 -27.23
C THR A 891 -17.59 -18.27 -28.36
N ASP A 892 -17.99 -17.06 -28.77
CA ASP A 892 -18.97 -16.82 -29.83
C ASP A 892 -18.49 -17.39 -31.16
N PHE A 893 -17.22 -17.19 -31.53
CA PHE A 893 -16.64 -17.76 -32.74
C PHE A 893 -16.64 -19.29 -32.75
N ILE A 894 -16.32 -19.92 -31.60
CA ILE A 894 -16.32 -21.38 -31.46
C ILE A 894 -17.73 -21.96 -31.68
N VAL A 895 -18.77 -21.33 -31.11
CA VAL A 895 -20.15 -21.84 -31.17
C VAL A 895 -20.92 -21.41 -32.41
N ALA A 896 -20.55 -20.28 -33.02
CA ALA A 896 -21.22 -19.73 -34.19
C ALA A 896 -21.26 -20.74 -35.35
N ALA A 897 -22.34 -20.73 -36.12
CA ALA A 897 -22.53 -21.68 -37.20
C ALA A 897 -21.45 -21.50 -38.27
N THR A 898 -21.03 -22.59 -38.90
CA THR A 898 -20.04 -22.55 -39.99
C THR A 898 -20.51 -21.76 -41.21
N ASP A 899 -21.83 -21.64 -41.43
CA ASP A 899 -22.42 -20.79 -42.47
C ASP A 899 -22.23 -19.27 -42.16
N ASP A 900 -22.04 -18.92 -40.89
CA ASP A 900 -21.79 -17.55 -40.40
C ASP A 900 -20.28 -17.28 -40.16
N GLY A 901 -19.41 -18.22 -40.60
CA GLY A 901 -17.95 -18.09 -40.48
C GLY A 901 -17.35 -18.65 -39.18
N GLY A 902 -18.17 -19.10 -38.23
CA GLY A 902 -17.72 -19.74 -36.99
C GLY A 902 -17.32 -21.21 -37.13
N LEU A 903 -17.07 -21.89 -36.00
CA LEU A 903 -16.61 -23.29 -35.97
C LEU A 903 -17.71 -24.33 -35.77
N GLY A 904 -18.92 -23.91 -35.39
CA GLY A 904 -20.07 -24.80 -35.18
C GLY A 904 -19.87 -25.84 -34.07
N GLY A 905 -19.03 -25.54 -33.09
CA GLY A 905 -18.74 -26.42 -31.95
C GLY A 905 -17.73 -27.55 -32.24
N GLU A 906 -17.00 -27.51 -33.35
CA GLU A 906 -15.96 -28.50 -33.66
C GLU A 906 -14.63 -27.81 -34.02
N ILE A 907 -13.56 -28.10 -33.26
CA ILE A 907 -12.19 -27.64 -33.55
C ILE A 907 -11.41 -28.80 -34.16
N THR A 908 -11.21 -28.77 -35.47
CA THR A 908 -10.60 -29.90 -36.20
C THR A 908 -9.08 -29.78 -36.30
N ALA A 909 -8.40 -30.92 -36.40
CA ALA A 909 -6.96 -30.96 -36.66
C ALA A 909 -6.58 -30.40 -38.04
N GLU A 910 -7.54 -30.34 -38.97
CA GLU A 910 -7.36 -29.78 -40.31
C GLU A 910 -7.34 -28.24 -40.27
N GLN A 911 -8.19 -27.63 -39.46
CA GLN A 911 -8.25 -26.17 -39.29
C GLN A 911 -7.16 -25.66 -38.34
N TYR A 912 -6.92 -26.34 -37.23
CA TYR A 912 -6.04 -25.86 -36.15
C TYR A 912 -5.00 -26.92 -35.71
N PRO A 913 -4.11 -27.40 -36.59
CA PRO A 913 -3.09 -28.38 -36.25
C PRO A 913 -2.16 -27.87 -35.13
N VAL A 914 -1.77 -28.73 -34.18
CA VAL A 914 -1.03 -28.35 -32.94
C VAL A 914 0.16 -27.40 -33.16
N GLY A 915 0.92 -27.56 -34.25
CA GLY A 915 2.10 -26.73 -34.55
C GLY A 915 1.82 -25.50 -35.43
N GLY A 916 0.56 -25.08 -35.56
CA GLY A 916 0.16 -24.00 -36.47
C GLY A 916 -0.09 -24.45 -37.91
N GLU A 917 -0.74 -23.59 -38.68
CA GLU A 917 -1.12 -23.79 -40.08
C GLU A 917 0.00 -23.43 -41.06
N GLY A 918 1.10 -22.85 -40.56
CA GLY A 918 2.19 -22.32 -41.36
C GLY A 918 1.96 -20.86 -41.78
N ARG A 919 1.22 -20.10 -40.96
CA ARG A 919 1.07 -18.65 -41.08
C ARG A 919 2.39 -17.94 -40.74
N ILE A 920 3.26 -18.55 -39.93
CA ILE A 920 4.56 -17.97 -39.55
C ILE A 920 5.67 -18.95 -39.89
N THR A 921 6.54 -18.57 -40.81
CA THR A 921 7.73 -19.36 -41.16
C THR A 921 8.99 -18.66 -40.64
N VAL A 922 9.72 -19.34 -39.76
CA VAL A 922 10.99 -18.85 -39.21
C VAL A 922 12.17 -19.49 -39.92
N THR A 923 13.09 -18.67 -40.41
CA THR A 923 14.36 -19.05 -41.05
C THR A 923 15.55 -18.37 -40.35
N GLY A 924 16.78 -18.81 -40.63
CA GLY A 924 17.97 -18.30 -39.91
C GLY A 924 18.11 -18.86 -38.48
N GLY A 925 19.12 -18.41 -37.73
CA GLY A 925 19.29 -18.74 -36.30
C GLY A 925 20.09 -20.02 -35.97
N GLU A 926 20.75 -20.66 -36.95
CA GLU A 926 21.76 -21.69 -36.67
C GLU A 926 23.12 -21.05 -36.31
N GLY A 927 23.25 -20.58 -35.06
CA GLY A 927 24.49 -20.07 -34.45
C GLY A 927 25.03 -20.95 -33.33
#